data_AF-A0A497QJE9-F1
#
_entry.id   AF-A0A497QJE9-F1
#
_cell.length_a   1.000
_cell.length_b   1.000
_cell.length_c   1.000
_cell.angle_alpha   90.00
_cell.angle_beta   90.00
_cell.angle_gamma   90.00
#
_symmetry.space_group_name_H-M   'P 1'
#
loop_
_entity.id
_entity.type
_entity.pdbx_description
1 polymer ?
#
loop_
_entity_poly.entity_id
_entity_poly.type
_entity_poly.pdbx_seq_one_letter_code
_entity_poly.pdbx_strand_id
1 'polypeptide(L)'
;MDGGDRMSNAATQERHIPPKRQRMLDMIMVLGGLKEEAAIPLSRVNEEIRLLKEELSPLTAEIVAYPEKYFQEFLTAVERAGIIDQITDPSILSEAINNLEAALKTGESGSLSTLLGLLREAEAKHQDMSEKTEPQLDAVDVAKVIAPLPAIISQIETVVAEYEKQRAADAEAAENELKEITEIFANLANRAMEEPENVLAELQKLGSKTRYGPFLRAAAQLKRGRREGRIPDDRFAMLVAENMVTEMRRGIIMFILNHMGSRTVPQLAELMKTTPALVQRAIITMIQRSDVEIVGVEGDAPVFARVLGAVPESTLAIKRVVQQFRSLVKTVDETTAKILNDALSRLSSVLERLQLLGEYDETRLADSVKQLRELADKGTEAALSTPASIDTEQLKLLISAGLEAFARFRLKITLEKGPNLVKGTNVYGEKLDPEVYARIMDTYLDNEIERGTILLLIREHGAMTVKDLAERTGIPPDRVLQHLLRMKRDELLTIAGEAHGYVLYDVPRTPNEAEVAVQTVTALAYDLAPAMKELETLVEKLTPKDIGRLVNTIEIFSKSRDKMAKLSVGGAVVAEDILTNIEGKIKSALAMAYRTRARIPSTRPKVTIDDLMDVDVPTVMDEYRDMMGYAPLLGFGTIKWDHSKCLGCKSCELACPEDAIFLKPVIERSHSSLSSVRSRWRSYLLTRHCSTGPYAVLQRVGRRRISCCSMRHRDSGT
;
A
#
# COMPACT_ATOMS: atom_id res chain seq x y z
N MET A 1 75.89 -4.20 46.17
CA MET A 1 75.69 -2.95 46.91
C MET A 1 75.29 -1.89 45.92
N ASP A 2 74.31 -1.11 46.34
CA ASP A 2 73.54 -0.12 45.59
C ASP A 2 74.32 0.84 44.70
N GLY A 3 73.62 1.27 43.65
CA GLY A 3 73.31 2.69 43.50
C GLY A 3 74.16 3.48 42.52
N GLY A 4 73.48 4.17 41.60
CA GLY A 4 74.02 5.37 40.99
C GLY A 4 73.67 5.60 39.53
N ASP A 5 72.44 6.05 39.30
CA ASP A 5 72.07 7.15 38.40
C ASP A 5 73.01 7.50 37.23
N ARG A 6 72.48 7.35 36.01
CA ARG A 6 72.55 8.38 34.93
C ARG A 6 71.76 7.91 33.70
N MET A 7 70.44 8.04 33.75
CA MET A 7 69.64 8.22 32.54
C MET A 7 68.74 9.44 32.71
N SER A 8 69.04 10.47 31.92
CA SER A 8 68.11 11.43 31.27
C SER A 8 68.69 12.83 31.25
N ASN A 9 69.27 13.18 30.11
CA ASN A 9 69.29 14.54 29.59
C ASN A 9 69.40 14.43 28.05
N ALA A 10 68.35 13.87 27.46
CA ALA A 10 68.09 14.09 26.04
C ALA A 10 67.32 15.41 25.96
N ALA A 11 68.04 16.49 25.67
CA ALA A 11 67.47 17.78 25.35
C ALA A 11 66.37 17.59 24.30
N THR A 12 65.14 17.98 24.65
CA THR A 12 64.03 18.18 23.73
C THR A 12 64.43 19.28 22.76
N GLN A 13 65.10 18.90 21.66
CA GLN A 13 65.21 19.77 20.50
C GLN A 13 63.80 19.99 19.97
N GLU A 14 63.28 21.21 20.16
CA GLU A 14 62.08 21.70 19.50
C GLU A 14 62.25 21.47 17.99
N ARG A 15 61.54 20.47 17.47
CA ARG A 15 61.52 20.19 16.03
C ARG A 15 60.80 21.34 15.35
N HIS A 16 61.58 22.28 14.82
CA HIS A 16 61.06 23.41 14.07
C HIS A 16 60.18 22.88 12.92
N ILE A 17 58.88 23.15 13.00
CA ILE A 17 57.93 22.70 11.99
C ILE A 17 58.30 23.41 10.67
N PRO A 18 58.37 22.69 9.53
CA PRO A 18 58.65 23.31 8.25
C PRO A 18 57.59 24.38 7.92
N PRO A 19 57.96 25.56 7.38
CA PRO A 19 57.05 26.68 7.17
C PRO A 19 55.78 26.32 6.38
N LYS A 20 55.88 25.36 5.47
CA LYS A 20 54.75 24.87 4.67
C LYS A 20 53.75 24.06 5.51
N ARG A 21 54.21 23.24 6.45
CA ARG A 21 53.36 22.54 7.43
C ARG A 21 52.77 23.51 8.44
N GLN A 22 53.50 24.54 8.84
CA GLN A 22 52.99 25.57 9.75
C GLN A 22 51.88 26.41 9.10
N ARG A 23 52.02 26.81 7.83
CA ARG A 23 50.92 27.45 7.08
C ARG A 23 49.71 26.55 6.90
N MET A 24 49.93 25.24 6.72
CA MET A 24 48.83 24.28 6.63
C MET A 24 48.14 24.09 7.99
N LEU A 25 48.91 24.08 9.08
CA LEU A 25 48.40 24.06 10.45
C LEU A 25 47.63 25.35 10.78
N ASP A 26 48.15 26.52 10.40
CA ASP A 26 47.48 27.81 10.54
C ASP A 26 46.19 27.86 9.71
N MET A 27 46.21 27.31 8.49
CA MET A 27 45.03 27.22 7.65
C MET A 27 43.99 26.27 8.25
N ILE A 28 44.42 25.14 8.84
CA ILE A 28 43.54 24.21 9.56
C ILE A 28 43.00 24.85 10.85
N MET A 29 43.82 25.63 11.57
CA MET A 29 43.42 26.38 12.76
C MET A 29 42.42 27.50 12.41
N VAL A 30 42.60 28.17 11.27
CA VAL A 30 41.68 29.19 10.76
C VAL A 30 40.38 28.57 10.26
N LEU A 31 40.45 27.52 9.44
CA LEU A 31 39.26 26.82 8.90
C LEU A 31 38.51 26.03 9.98
N GLY A 32 39.22 25.55 11.00
CA GLY A 32 38.68 24.87 12.17
C GLY A 32 38.24 25.79 13.32
N GLY A 33 38.35 27.12 13.18
CA GLY A 33 37.91 28.08 14.20
C GLY A 33 38.75 28.12 15.49
N LEU A 34 39.93 27.50 15.48
CA LEU A 34 40.84 27.35 16.62
C LEU A 34 41.81 28.53 16.80
N LYS A 35 41.81 29.52 15.90
CA LYS A 35 42.54 30.77 16.14
C LYS A 35 41.81 31.56 17.25
N GLU A 36 42.55 32.05 18.24
CA GLU A 36 42.05 33.00 19.22
C GLU A 36 41.64 34.27 18.49
N GLU A 37 40.35 34.40 18.17
CA GLU A 37 39.79 35.68 17.76
C GLU A 37 39.96 36.63 18.94
N ALA A 38 40.60 37.77 18.70
CA ALA A 38 40.81 38.79 19.72
C ALA A 38 39.50 39.02 20.48
N ALA A 39 39.54 38.88 21.81
CA ALA A 39 38.37 39.04 22.66
C ALA A 39 37.69 40.38 22.34
N ILE A 40 36.52 40.32 21.68
CA ILE A 40 35.76 41.52 21.37
C ILE A 40 35.37 42.15 22.71
N PRO A 41 35.66 43.44 22.95
CA PRO A 41 35.36 44.08 24.22
C PRO A 41 33.86 44.01 24.51
N LEU A 42 33.50 43.64 25.75
CA LEU A 42 32.10 43.47 26.21
C LEU A 42 31.22 44.71 25.93
N SER A 43 31.82 45.90 25.85
CA SER A 43 31.13 47.14 25.47
C SER A 43 30.55 47.12 24.06
N ARG A 44 31.25 46.51 23.09
CA ARG A 44 30.75 46.35 21.71
C ARG A 44 29.65 45.31 21.60
N VAL A 45 29.74 44.24 22.39
CA VAL A 45 28.70 43.20 22.45
C VAL A 45 27.39 43.78 23.01
N ASN A 46 27.47 44.57 24.08
CA ASN A 46 26.31 45.22 24.67
C ASN A 46 25.68 46.27 23.73
N GLU A 47 26.50 46.98 22.95
CA GLU A 47 26.02 47.94 21.95
C GLU A 47 25.23 47.26 20.82
N GLU A 48 25.76 46.17 20.25
CA GLU A 48 25.07 45.41 19.19
C GLU A 48 23.76 44.78 19.70
N ILE A 49 23.70 44.35 20.97
CA ILE A 49 22.47 43.83 21.58
C ILE A 49 21.45 44.94 21.80
N ARG A 50 21.90 46.14 22.21
CA ARG A 50 21.01 47.30 22.36
C ARG A 50 20.39 47.68 21.01
N LEU A 51 21.21 47.78 19.96
CA LEU A 51 20.74 48.08 18.61
C LEU A 51 19.76 47.00 18.11
N LEU A 52 20.07 45.72 18.33
CA LEU A 52 19.16 44.63 17.99
C LEU A 52 17.82 44.75 18.71
N LYS A 53 17.81 45.13 19.99
CA LYS A 53 16.58 45.33 20.76
C LYS A 53 15.75 46.50 20.24
N GLU A 54 16.38 47.62 19.91
CA GLU A 54 15.73 48.80 19.33
C GLU A 54 15.11 48.48 17.97
N GLU A 55 15.80 47.71 17.12
CA GLU A 55 15.31 47.31 15.79
C GLU A 55 14.25 46.19 15.83
N LEU A 56 14.34 45.25 16.79
CA LEU A 56 13.38 44.16 16.92
C LEU A 56 12.07 44.57 17.59
N SER A 57 12.11 45.47 18.58
CA SER A 57 10.93 45.88 19.34
C SER A 57 9.70 46.23 18.50
N PRO A 58 9.78 47.04 17.41
CA PRO A 58 8.63 47.33 16.57
C PRO A 58 8.13 46.12 15.77
N LEU A 59 9.02 45.20 15.39
CA LEU A 59 8.64 43.97 14.66
C LEU A 59 8.01 42.93 15.58
N THR A 60 8.45 42.86 16.84
CA THR A 60 7.97 41.87 17.81
C THR A 60 6.46 42.00 18.04
N ALA A 61 5.95 43.22 18.22
CA ALA A 61 4.51 43.43 18.42
C ALA A 61 3.68 42.89 17.25
N GLU A 62 4.16 43.03 16.02
CA GLU A 62 3.47 42.54 14.83
C GLU A 62 3.61 41.02 14.65
N ILE A 63 4.79 40.46 14.99
CA ILE A 63 5.05 39.01 14.94
C ILE A 63 4.25 38.27 16.01
N VAL A 64 4.06 38.85 17.19
CA VAL A 64 3.26 38.24 18.25
C VAL A 64 1.76 38.40 17.97
N ALA A 65 1.33 39.47 17.29
CA ALA A 65 -0.09 39.70 17.01
C ALA A 65 -0.66 38.89 15.82
N TYR A 66 0.18 38.44 14.87
CA TYR A 66 -0.35 37.77 13.66
C TYR A 66 -1.01 36.40 13.91
N PRO A 67 -0.55 35.53 14.84
CA PRO A 67 -1.18 34.23 15.07
C PRO A 67 -2.65 34.36 15.46
N GLU A 68 -2.98 35.31 16.34
CA GLU A 68 -4.38 35.54 16.75
C GLU A 68 -5.25 35.98 15.57
N LYS A 69 -4.74 36.90 14.73
CA LYS A 69 -5.46 37.33 13.53
C LYS A 69 -5.67 36.18 12.55
N TYR A 70 -4.67 35.31 12.39
CA TYR A 70 -4.77 34.12 11.55
C TYR A 70 -5.82 33.14 12.11
N PHE A 71 -5.80 32.86 13.41
CA PHE A 71 -6.76 31.95 14.04
C PHE A 71 -8.20 32.49 13.98
N GLN A 72 -8.40 33.81 14.03
CA GLN A 72 -9.71 34.43 13.85
C GLN A 72 -10.26 34.24 12.43
N GLU A 73 -9.44 34.47 11.40
CA GLU A 73 -9.82 34.22 10.00
C GLU A 73 -10.06 32.72 9.75
N PHE A 74 -9.22 31.85 10.34
CA PHE A 74 -9.40 30.40 10.28
C PHE A 74 -10.73 29.97 10.91
N LEU A 75 -11.08 30.49 12.09
CA LEU A 75 -12.36 30.20 12.75
C LEU A 75 -13.54 30.60 11.85
N THR A 76 -13.48 31.78 11.25
CA THR A 76 -14.51 32.27 10.31
C THR A 76 -14.64 31.36 9.09
N ALA A 77 -13.51 30.87 8.56
CA ALA A 77 -13.50 29.92 7.45
C ALA A 77 -14.07 28.55 7.85
N VAL A 78 -13.75 28.06 9.06
CA VAL A 78 -14.24 26.80 9.62
C VAL A 78 -15.76 26.83 9.81
N GLU A 79 -16.29 27.89 10.40
CA GLU A 79 -17.74 28.08 10.60
C GLU A 79 -18.48 28.16 9.26
N ARG A 80 -17.93 28.91 8.29
CA ARG A 80 -18.53 29.06 6.96
C ARG A 80 -18.54 27.75 6.17
N ALA A 81 -17.49 26.95 6.28
CA ALA A 81 -17.32 25.71 5.54
C ALA A 81 -17.93 24.48 6.23
N GLY A 82 -18.37 24.61 7.49
CA GLY A 82 -18.85 23.47 8.28
C GLY A 82 -17.80 22.37 8.43
N ILE A 83 -16.52 22.76 8.58
CA ILE A 83 -15.39 21.80 8.61
C ILE A 83 -15.51 20.82 9.77
N ILE A 84 -16.03 21.28 10.90
CA ILE A 84 -16.08 20.49 12.13
C ILE A 84 -17.03 19.30 11.98
N ASP A 85 -18.14 19.47 11.27
CA ASP A 85 -19.09 18.38 10.98
C ASP A 85 -18.52 17.34 10.01
N GLN A 86 -17.44 17.66 9.29
CA GLN A 86 -16.77 16.75 8.36
C GLN A 86 -15.72 15.88 9.06
N ILE A 87 -15.40 16.14 10.34
CA ILE A 87 -14.43 15.34 11.09
C ILE A 87 -15.10 14.02 11.47
N THR A 88 -14.57 12.92 10.93
CA THR A 88 -15.13 11.59 11.14
C THR A 88 -14.42 10.81 12.24
N ASP A 89 -13.16 11.16 12.52
CA ASP A 89 -12.32 10.42 13.44
C ASP A 89 -12.33 11.04 14.86
N PRO A 90 -12.80 10.30 15.89
CA PRO A 90 -12.80 10.77 17.27
C PRO A 90 -11.39 10.92 17.85
N SER A 91 -10.40 10.17 17.36
CA SER A 91 -9.02 10.29 17.84
C SER A 91 -8.43 11.66 17.48
N ILE A 92 -8.69 12.12 16.26
CA ILE A 92 -8.27 13.44 15.76
C ILE A 92 -8.91 14.56 16.56
N LEU A 93 -10.21 14.44 16.89
CA LEU A 93 -10.91 15.39 17.76
C LEU A 93 -10.24 15.46 19.14
N SER A 94 -9.98 14.31 19.75
CA SER A 94 -9.36 14.26 21.08
C SER A 94 -7.95 14.85 21.11
N GLU A 95 -7.13 14.59 20.10
CA GLU A 95 -5.79 15.16 19.97
C GLU A 95 -5.84 16.68 19.76
N ALA A 96 -6.72 17.15 18.88
CA ALA A 96 -6.93 18.56 18.61
C ALA A 96 -7.37 19.33 19.88
N ILE A 97 -8.30 18.74 20.65
CA ILE A 97 -8.76 19.27 21.94
C ILE A 97 -7.58 19.37 22.94
N ASN A 98 -6.80 18.30 23.09
CA ASN A 98 -5.65 18.28 24.00
C ASN A 98 -4.60 19.34 23.64
N ASN A 99 -4.31 19.52 22.34
CA ASN A 99 -3.37 20.52 21.86
C ASN A 99 -3.85 21.95 22.16
N LEU A 100 -5.14 22.23 21.92
CA LEU A 100 -5.73 23.53 22.22
C LEU A 100 -5.77 23.82 23.72
N GLU A 101 -6.10 22.84 24.56
CA GLU A 101 -6.07 23.01 26.01
C GLU A 101 -4.66 23.32 26.52
N ALA A 102 -3.64 22.66 25.97
CA ALA A 102 -2.26 22.94 26.32
C ALA A 102 -1.80 24.34 25.85
N ALA A 103 -2.23 24.77 24.66
CA ALA A 103 -1.98 26.11 24.16
C ALA A 103 -2.63 27.19 25.04
N LEU A 104 -3.91 27.00 25.40
CA LEU A 104 -4.69 27.93 26.23
C LEU A 104 -4.19 28.02 27.69
N LYS A 105 -3.53 26.98 28.21
CA LYS A 105 -2.82 27.04 29.50
C LYS A 105 -1.63 28.00 29.47
N THR A 106 -1.08 28.27 28.29
CA THR A 106 0.15 29.06 28.12
C THR A 106 -0.15 30.52 27.74
N GLY A 107 -1.26 30.79 27.04
CA GLY A 107 -1.70 32.13 26.66
C GLY A 107 -3.21 32.22 26.44
N GLU A 108 -3.75 33.44 26.52
CA GLU A 108 -5.17 33.71 26.27
C GLU A 108 -5.40 34.03 24.80
N SER A 109 -6.29 33.28 24.16
CA SER A 109 -6.72 33.50 22.78
C SER A 109 -8.22 33.29 22.69
N GLY A 110 -8.95 34.32 22.25
CA GLY A 110 -10.40 34.26 22.10
C GLY A 110 -10.79 33.28 21.00
N SER A 111 -10.10 33.35 19.86
CA SER A 111 -10.37 32.49 18.69
C SER A 111 -10.12 31.01 18.98
N LEU A 112 -9.04 30.65 19.66
CA LEU A 112 -8.75 29.26 20.04
C LEU A 112 -9.73 28.71 21.07
N SER A 113 -10.24 29.55 21.99
CA SER A 113 -11.25 29.15 22.97
C SER A 113 -12.59 28.80 22.32
N THR A 114 -13.00 29.58 21.30
CA THR A 114 -14.21 29.29 20.52
C THR A 114 -14.05 28.01 19.71
N LEU A 115 -12.89 27.83 19.05
CA LEU A 115 -12.60 26.59 18.30
C LEU A 115 -12.64 25.35 19.21
N LEU A 116 -12.07 25.43 20.41
CA LEU A 116 -12.14 24.36 21.41
C LEU A 116 -13.59 24.03 21.79
N GLY A 117 -14.44 25.05 21.95
CA GLY A 117 -15.87 24.87 22.21
C GLY A 117 -16.58 24.09 21.12
N LEU A 118 -16.34 24.46 19.85
CA LEU A 118 -16.94 23.79 18.70
C LEU A 118 -16.46 22.33 18.56
N LEU A 119 -15.17 22.05 18.80
CA LEU A 119 -14.63 20.69 18.75
C LEU A 119 -15.21 19.79 19.85
N ARG A 120 -15.42 20.31 21.06
CA ARG A 120 -16.09 19.57 22.15
C ARG A 120 -17.55 19.27 21.84
N GLU A 121 -18.26 20.19 21.19
CA GLU A 121 -19.64 19.94 20.75
C GLU A 121 -19.69 18.81 19.70
N ALA A 122 -18.73 18.79 18.77
CA ALA A 122 -18.61 17.74 17.77
C ALA A 122 -18.27 16.37 18.40
N GLU A 123 -17.34 16.35 19.37
CA GLU A 123 -17.00 15.13 20.13
C GLU A 123 -18.23 14.58 20.87
N ALA A 124 -19.04 15.44 21.49
CA ALA A 124 -20.28 15.04 22.16
C ALA A 124 -21.33 14.48 21.19
N LYS A 125 -21.46 15.05 19.98
CA LYS A 125 -22.36 14.53 18.92
C LYS A 125 -21.94 13.13 18.46
N HIS A 126 -20.64 12.90 18.27
CA HIS A 126 -20.11 11.59 17.91
C HIS A 126 -20.37 10.53 18.98
N GLN A 127 -20.28 10.90 20.26
CA GLN A 127 -20.60 10.00 21.37
C GLN A 127 -22.10 9.64 21.42
N ASP A 128 -23.01 10.58 21.14
CA ASP A 128 -24.47 10.32 21.16
C ASP A 128 -24.95 9.54 19.91
N MET A 129 -24.30 9.70 18.75
CA MET A 129 -24.61 8.92 17.54
C MET A 129 -24.21 7.44 17.63
N SER A 130 -23.19 7.12 18.43
CA SER A 130 -22.77 5.74 18.70
C SER A 130 -23.82 4.92 19.47
N GLU A 131 -24.80 5.57 20.14
CA GLU A 131 -25.81 4.88 20.95
C GLU A 131 -27.18 4.71 20.26
N LYS A 132 -27.44 5.35 19.10
CA LYS A 132 -28.81 5.49 18.56
C LYS A 132 -29.07 5.01 17.13
N THR A 133 -28.17 4.28 16.47
CA THR A 133 -28.38 3.91 15.06
C THR A 133 -28.88 2.47 14.88
N GLU A 134 -30.16 2.23 15.15
CA GLU A 134 -30.92 1.12 14.52
C GLU A 134 -32.11 1.70 13.74
N PRO A 135 -32.11 1.68 12.40
CA PRO A 135 -33.34 1.86 11.65
C PRO A 135 -34.15 0.56 11.75
N GLN A 136 -35.30 0.63 12.41
CA GLN A 136 -36.33 -0.41 12.35
C GLN A 136 -36.83 -0.53 10.91
N LEU A 137 -36.37 -1.55 10.19
CA LEU A 137 -36.93 -1.99 8.91
C LEU A 137 -38.00 -3.03 9.20
N ASP A 138 -39.22 -2.78 8.71
CA ASP A 138 -40.34 -3.70 8.82
C ASP A 138 -39.96 -5.07 8.25
N ALA A 139 -40.18 -6.15 9.02
CA ALA A 139 -39.84 -7.50 8.65
C ALA A 139 -40.60 -7.94 7.38
N VAL A 140 -39.90 -8.02 6.25
CA VAL A 140 -40.45 -8.53 4.99
C VAL A 140 -40.43 -10.06 5.01
N ASP A 141 -41.60 -10.67 4.80
CA ASP A 141 -41.78 -12.12 4.74
C ASP A 141 -41.14 -12.71 3.46
N VAL A 142 -40.04 -13.43 3.64
CA VAL A 142 -39.24 -14.07 2.58
C VAL A 142 -40.09 -14.99 1.69
N ALA A 143 -41.10 -15.67 2.26
CA ALA A 143 -41.95 -16.60 1.51
C ALA A 143 -42.79 -15.88 0.46
N LYS A 144 -43.26 -14.65 0.75
CA LYS A 144 -44.03 -13.83 -0.20
C LYS A 144 -43.16 -13.30 -1.33
N VAL A 145 -41.90 -12.97 -1.02
CA VAL A 145 -40.94 -12.48 -2.03
C VAL A 145 -40.59 -13.57 -3.03
N ILE A 146 -40.43 -14.81 -2.58
CA ILE A 146 -39.97 -15.93 -3.43
C ILE A 146 -41.13 -16.61 -4.19
N ALA A 147 -42.39 -16.35 -3.84
CA ALA A 147 -43.57 -16.97 -4.48
C ALA A 147 -43.60 -16.92 -6.03
N PRO A 148 -43.13 -15.87 -6.74
CA PRO A 148 -43.11 -15.82 -8.20
C PRO A 148 -42.02 -16.70 -8.86
N LEU A 149 -41.07 -17.23 -8.08
CA LEU A 149 -39.88 -17.92 -8.58
C LEU A 149 -40.19 -19.10 -9.53
N PRO A 150 -41.13 -20.01 -9.24
CA PRO A 150 -41.42 -21.14 -10.12
C PRO A 150 -41.93 -20.71 -11.50
N ALA A 151 -42.67 -19.61 -11.59
CA ALA A 151 -43.21 -19.11 -12.85
C ALA A 151 -42.10 -18.55 -13.76
N ILE A 152 -41.14 -17.82 -13.17
CA ILE A 152 -39.99 -17.26 -13.91
C ILE A 152 -39.08 -18.38 -14.40
N ILE A 153 -38.84 -19.41 -13.60
CA ILE A 153 -38.05 -20.58 -14.01
C ILE A 153 -38.70 -21.28 -15.21
N SER A 154 -40.01 -21.47 -15.20
CA SER A 154 -40.73 -22.07 -16.34
C SER A 154 -40.62 -21.25 -17.63
N GLN A 155 -40.60 -19.92 -17.53
CA GLN A 155 -40.38 -19.05 -18.69
C GLN A 155 -38.97 -19.25 -19.27
N ILE A 156 -37.95 -19.26 -18.40
CA ILE A 156 -36.56 -19.49 -18.80
C ILE A 156 -36.41 -20.88 -19.45
N GLU A 157 -36.99 -21.94 -18.86
CA GLU A 157 -36.96 -23.29 -19.42
C GLU A 157 -37.57 -23.37 -20.82
N THR A 158 -38.66 -22.63 -21.05
CA THR A 158 -39.34 -22.56 -22.36
C THR A 158 -38.43 -21.93 -23.41
N VAL A 159 -37.81 -20.79 -23.10
CA VAL A 159 -36.88 -20.10 -24.02
C VAL A 159 -35.65 -20.97 -24.31
N VAL A 160 -35.09 -21.65 -23.30
CA VAL A 160 -33.95 -22.56 -23.49
C VAL A 160 -34.32 -23.74 -24.39
N ALA A 161 -35.52 -24.30 -24.25
CA ALA A 161 -36.01 -25.36 -25.13
C ALA A 161 -36.18 -24.88 -26.60
N GLU A 162 -36.59 -23.63 -26.81
CA GLU A 162 -36.61 -23.04 -28.15
C GLU A 162 -35.22 -22.90 -28.76
N TYR A 163 -34.22 -22.50 -27.96
CA TYR A 163 -32.82 -22.42 -28.41
C TYR A 163 -32.24 -23.78 -28.78
N GLU A 164 -32.53 -24.82 -28.00
CA GLU A 164 -32.14 -26.19 -28.33
C GLU A 164 -32.78 -26.66 -29.64
N LYS A 165 -34.07 -26.37 -29.83
CA LYS A 165 -34.79 -26.71 -31.07
C LYS A 165 -34.22 -25.98 -32.29
N GLN A 166 -33.91 -24.69 -32.15
CA GLN A 166 -33.29 -23.90 -33.22
C GLN A 166 -31.90 -24.43 -33.54
N ARG A 167 -31.08 -24.72 -32.52
CA ARG A 167 -29.75 -25.32 -32.70
C ARG A 167 -29.80 -26.69 -33.37
N ALA A 168 -30.79 -27.53 -33.05
CA ALA A 168 -30.98 -28.81 -33.71
C ALA A 168 -31.30 -28.65 -35.20
N ALA A 169 -32.16 -27.69 -35.56
CA ALA A 169 -32.47 -27.38 -36.96
C ALA A 169 -31.25 -26.82 -37.72
N ASP A 170 -30.48 -25.92 -37.08
CA ASP A 170 -29.25 -25.39 -37.64
C ASP A 170 -28.18 -26.48 -37.84
N ALA A 171 -28.11 -27.44 -36.92
CA ALA A 171 -27.19 -28.58 -37.01
C ALA A 171 -27.55 -29.52 -38.18
N GLU A 172 -28.83 -29.77 -38.43
CA GLU A 172 -29.31 -30.57 -39.57
C GLU A 172 -28.98 -29.89 -40.91
N ALA A 173 -29.21 -28.58 -41.01
CA ALA A 173 -28.84 -27.80 -42.19
C ALA A 173 -27.32 -27.81 -42.42
N ALA A 174 -26.53 -27.66 -41.36
CA ALA A 174 -25.07 -27.69 -41.42
C ALA A 174 -24.51 -29.07 -41.76
N GLU A 175 -25.18 -30.17 -41.38
CA GLU A 175 -24.76 -31.52 -41.74
C GLU A 175 -24.77 -31.73 -43.26
N ASN A 176 -25.79 -31.19 -43.95
CA ASN A 176 -25.87 -31.26 -45.41
C ASN A 176 -24.75 -30.45 -46.08
N GLU A 177 -24.44 -29.25 -45.57
CA GLU A 177 -23.32 -28.45 -46.06
C GLU A 177 -21.97 -29.13 -45.77
N LEU A 178 -21.83 -29.77 -44.61
CA LEU A 178 -20.64 -30.51 -44.23
C LEU A 178 -20.37 -31.69 -45.17
N LYS A 179 -21.41 -32.41 -45.60
CA LYS A 179 -21.27 -33.51 -46.58
C LYS A 179 -20.68 -33.01 -47.89
N GLU A 180 -21.15 -31.87 -48.41
CA GLU A 180 -20.59 -31.23 -49.61
C GLU A 180 -19.13 -30.80 -49.38
N ILE A 181 -18.85 -30.14 -48.24
CA ILE A 181 -17.50 -29.66 -47.90
C ILE A 181 -16.49 -30.80 -47.80
N THR A 182 -16.86 -31.88 -47.12
CA THR A 182 -15.99 -33.04 -46.87
C THR A 182 -15.68 -33.80 -48.15
N GLU A 183 -16.64 -33.94 -49.06
CA GLU A 183 -16.46 -34.60 -50.35
C GLU A 183 -15.53 -33.80 -51.28
N ILE A 184 -15.76 -32.48 -51.40
CA ILE A 184 -14.85 -31.60 -52.16
C ILE A 184 -13.45 -31.62 -51.54
N PHE A 185 -13.34 -31.53 -50.21
CA PHE A 185 -12.06 -31.53 -49.51
C PHE A 185 -11.27 -32.82 -49.71
N ALA A 186 -11.92 -33.99 -49.65
CA ALA A 186 -11.26 -35.28 -49.84
C ALA A 186 -10.63 -35.38 -51.24
N ASN A 187 -11.35 -34.94 -52.27
CA ASN A 187 -10.85 -34.90 -53.66
C ASN A 187 -9.66 -33.93 -53.81
N LEU A 188 -9.73 -32.76 -53.18
CA LEU A 188 -8.65 -31.76 -53.21
C LEU A 188 -7.39 -32.23 -52.48
N ALA A 189 -7.55 -32.87 -51.33
CA ALA A 189 -6.42 -33.36 -50.53
C ALA A 189 -5.58 -34.40 -51.30
N ASN A 190 -6.22 -35.24 -52.12
CA ASN A 190 -5.52 -36.25 -52.92
C ASN A 190 -4.72 -35.65 -54.09
N ARG A 191 -5.16 -34.50 -54.65
CA ARG A 191 -4.51 -33.82 -55.79
C ARG A 191 -3.50 -32.76 -55.37
N ALA A 192 -3.32 -32.53 -54.07
CA ALA A 192 -2.58 -31.38 -53.55
C ALA A 192 -1.09 -31.33 -53.97
N MET A 193 -0.46 -32.48 -54.22
CA MET A 193 0.92 -32.55 -54.74
C MET A 193 1.01 -32.40 -56.26
N GLU A 194 0.00 -32.84 -57.00
CA GLU A 194 -0.01 -32.84 -58.47
C GLU A 194 -0.31 -31.45 -59.04
N GLU A 195 -1.29 -30.76 -58.46
CA GLU A 195 -1.77 -29.46 -58.94
C GLU A 195 -1.90 -28.41 -57.81
N PRO A 196 -0.79 -28.02 -57.16
CA PRO A 196 -0.85 -27.24 -55.92
C PRO A 196 -1.46 -25.84 -56.08
N GLU A 197 -1.39 -25.22 -57.27
CA GLU A 197 -2.03 -23.90 -57.51
C GLU A 197 -3.55 -23.99 -57.59
N ASN A 198 -4.04 -24.92 -58.41
CA ASN A 198 -5.47 -25.15 -58.60
C ASN A 198 -6.09 -25.58 -57.26
N VAL A 199 -5.44 -26.49 -56.56
CA VAL A 199 -5.88 -26.97 -55.25
C VAL A 199 -5.90 -25.84 -54.23
N LEU A 200 -4.88 -24.96 -54.17
CA LEU A 200 -4.90 -23.82 -53.25
C LEU A 200 -6.06 -22.85 -53.55
N ALA A 201 -6.34 -22.59 -54.82
CA ALA A 201 -7.44 -21.72 -55.22
C ALA A 201 -8.81 -22.30 -54.86
N GLU A 202 -9.01 -23.61 -55.03
CA GLU A 202 -10.24 -24.30 -54.65
C GLU A 202 -10.38 -24.45 -53.13
N LEU A 203 -9.30 -24.78 -52.41
CA LEU A 203 -9.29 -24.78 -50.96
C LEU A 203 -9.62 -23.38 -50.41
N GLN A 204 -9.19 -22.30 -51.06
CA GLN A 204 -9.57 -20.93 -50.65
C GLN A 204 -11.08 -20.67 -50.82
N LYS A 205 -11.70 -21.17 -51.89
CA LYS A 205 -13.17 -21.12 -52.07
C LYS A 205 -13.85 -21.92 -50.96
N LEU A 206 -13.36 -23.13 -50.67
CA LEU A 206 -13.92 -23.99 -49.64
C LEU A 206 -13.77 -23.40 -48.23
N GLY A 207 -12.62 -22.82 -47.92
CA GLY A 207 -12.35 -22.17 -46.64
C GLY A 207 -13.20 -20.91 -46.40
N SER A 208 -13.77 -20.31 -47.45
CA SER A 208 -14.75 -19.25 -47.28
C SER A 208 -16.09 -19.77 -46.71
N LYS A 209 -16.47 -21.02 -47.02
CA LYS A 209 -17.64 -21.68 -46.43
C LYS A 209 -17.43 -21.98 -44.95
N THR A 210 -16.24 -22.46 -44.56
CA THR A 210 -15.93 -22.74 -43.15
C THR A 210 -15.69 -21.50 -42.29
N ARG A 211 -15.51 -20.32 -42.91
CA ARG A 211 -15.23 -19.03 -42.27
C ARG A 211 -14.02 -19.06 -41.30
N TYR A 212 -13.09 -20.00 -41.48
CA TYR A 212 -11.93 -20.13 -40.60
C TYR A 212 -10.81 -19.14 -40.99
N GLY A 213 -10.76 -18.01 -40.28
CA GLY A 213 -9.84 -16.90 -40.55
C GLY A 213 -8.34 -17.28 -40.61
N PRO A 214 -7.80 -18.13 -39.72
CA PRO A 214 -6.41 -18.58 -39.80
C PRO A 214 -6.07 -19.26 -41.14
N PHE A 215 -6.94 -20.12 -41.65
CA PHE A 215 -6.77 -20.76 -42.95
C PHE A 215 -6.74 -19.73 -44.09
N LEU A 216 -7.70 -18.79 -44.12
CA LEU A 216 -7.77 -17.77 -45.18
C LEU A 216 -6.52 -16.87 -45.21
N ARG A 217 -5.99 -16.52 -44.02
CA ARG A 217 -4.73 -15.77 -43.91
C ARG A 217 -3.53 -16.57 -44.40
N ALA A 218 -3.42 -17.85 -44.02
CA ALA A 218 -2.34 -18.73 -44.46
C ALA A 218 -2.37 -18.93 -45.99
N ALA A 219 -3.54 -19.16 -46.58
CA ALA A 219 -3.70 -19.29 -48.03
C ALA A 219 -3.27 -18.00 -48.77
N ALA A 220 -3.68 -16.83 -48.28
CA ALA A 220 -3.30 -15.54 -48.85
C ALA A 220 -1.79 -15.27 -48.75
N GLN A 221 -1.16 -15.63 -47.63
CA GLN A 221 0.29 -15.52 -47.44
C GLN A 221 1.06 -16.45 -48.37
N LEU A 222 0.61 -17.69 -48.54
CA LEU A 222 1.25 -18.67 -49.41
C LEU A 222 1.18 -18.25 -50.88
N LYS A 223 0.01 -17.77 -51.33
CA LYS A 223 -0.19 -17.22 -52.69
C LYS A 223 0.69 -15.99 -52.95
N ARG A 224 0.81 -15.10 -51.96
CA ARG A 224 1.68 -13.92 -52.04
C ARG A 224 3.16 -14.30 -52.10
N GLY A 225 3.58 -15.23 -51.23
CA GLY A 225 4.97 -15.71 -51.18
C GLY A 225 5.42 -16.35 -52.49
N ARG A 226 4.53 -17.12 -53.14
CA ARG A 226 4.80 -17.68 -54.47
C ARG A 226 4.88 -16.60 -55.55
N ARG A 227 3.90 -15.69 -55.62
CA ARG A 227 3.86 -14.61 -56.61
C ARG A 227 5.11 -13.71 -56.57
N GLU A 228 5.67 -13.52 -55.38
CA GLU A 228 6.87 -12.72 -55.17
C GLU A 228 8.17 -13.53 -55.31
N GLY A 229 8.10 -14.81 -55.69
CA GLY A 229 9.27 -15.69 -55.86
C GLY A 229 10.00 -16.02 -54.56
N ARG A 230 9.38 -15.79 -53.39
CA ARG A 230 9.97 -16.05 -52.06
C ARG A 230 9.90 -17.53 -51.66
N ILE A 231 9.07 -18.32 -52.34
CA ILE A 231 8.84 -19.74 -52.05
C ILE A 231 9.10 -20.53 -53.35
N PRO A 232 10.09 -21.44 -53.35
CA PRO A 232 10.33 -22.37 -54.45
C PRO A 232 9.12 -23.26 -54.77
N ASP A 233 8.97 -23.72 -56.01
CA ASP A 233 7.80 -24.49 -56.46
C ASP A 233 7.64 -25.84 -55.73
N ASP A 234 8.74 -26.53 -55.44
CA ASP A 234 8.77 -27.77 -54.66
C ASP A 234 8.30 -27.55 -53.22
N ARG A 235 8.82 -26.49 -52.58
CA ARG A 235 8.40 -26.10 -51.23
C ARG A 235 6.95 -25.62 -51.20
N PHE A 236 6.48 -24.94 -52.24
CA PHE A 236 5.09 -24.53 -52.36
C PHE A 236 4.16 -25.75 -52.42
N ALA A 237 4.48 -26.75 -53.24
CA ALA A 237 3.70 -27.99 -53.34
C ALA A 237 3.59 -28.70 -51.98
N MET A 238 4.71 -28.82 -51.26
CA MET A 238 4.72 -29.38 -49.89
C MET A 238 3.86 -28.58 -48.92
N LEU A 239 3.97 -27.24 -48.92
CA LEU A 239 3.18 -26.37 -48.04
C LEU A 239 1.68 -26.45 -48.34
N VAL A 240 1.28 -26.61 -49.60
CA VAL A 240 -0.13 -26.85 -49.94
C VAL A 240 -0.58 -28.22 -49.43
N ALA A 241 0.16 -29.29 -49.75
CA ALA A 241 -0.21 -30.66 -49.43
C ALA A 241 -0.23 -30.97 -47.92
N GLU A 242 0.69 -30.39 -47.14
CA GLU A 242 0.78 -30.65 -45.70
C GLU A 242 0.08 -29.55 -44.90
N ASN A 243 0.53 -28.30 -45.01
CA ASN A 243 0.07 -27.23 -44.14
C ASN A 243 -1.34 -26.79 -44.48
N MET A 244 -1.65 -26.54 -45.75
CA MET A 244 -2.98 -26.01 -46.11
C MET A 244 -4.08 -27.05 -45.96
N VAL A 245 -3.81 -28.32 -46.27
CA VAL A 245 -4.72 -29.43 -45.97
C VAL A 245 -4.97 -29.55 -44.47
N THR A 246 -3.93 -29.37 -43.63
CA THR A 246 -4.08 -29.41 -42.17
C THR A 246 -4.87 -28.22 -41.63
N GLU A 247 -4.61 -26.99 -42.10
CA GLU A 247 -5.40 -25.81 -41.72
C GLU A 247 -6.85 -25.93 -42.18
N MET A 248 -7.10 -26.55 -43.34
CA MET A 248 -8.46 -26.80 -43.81
C MET A 248 -9.20 -27.82 -42.93
N ARG A 249 -8.52 -28.89 -42.47
CA ARG A 249 -9.09 -29.82 -41.48
C ARG A 249 -9.49 -29.09 -40.19
N ARG A 250 -8.66 -28.16 -39.70
CA ARG A 250 -9.02 -27.30 -38.56
C ARG A 250 -10.24 -26.44 -38.85
N GLY A 251 -10.32 -25.88 -40.05
CA GLY A 251 -11.50 -25.13 -40.50
C GLY A 251 -12.78 -25.96 -40.51
N ILE A 252 -12.70 -27.22 -40.97
CA ILE A 252 -13.83 -28.15 -40.95
C ILE A 252 -14.22 -28.53 -39.50
N ILE A 253 -13.24 -28.80 -38.63
CA ILE A 253 -13.49 -29.05 -37.21
C ILE A 253 -14.20 -27.84 -36.58
N MET A 254 -13.71 -26.62 -36.83
CA MET A 254 -14.36 -25.40 -36.34
C MET A 254 -15.77 -25.23 -36.88
N PHE A 255 -16.01 -25.55 -38.15
CA PHE A 255 -17.35 -25.54 -38.73
C PHE A 255 -18.28 -26.50 -37.98
N ILE A 256 -17.84 -27.74 -37.74
CA ILE A 256 -18.61 -28.73 -36.97
C ILE A 256 -18.89 -28.20 -35.55
N LEU A 257 -17.87 -27.72 -34.84
CA LEU A 257 -18.03 -27.22 -33.47
C LEU A 257 -18.91 -25.97 -33.39
N ASN A 258 -18.91 -25.10 -34.41
CA ASN A 258 -19.76 -23.91 -34.46
C ASN A 258 -21.24 -24.23 -34.70
N HIS A 259 -21.52 -25.18 -35.57
CA HIS A 259 -22.88 -25.45 -36.05
C HIS A 259 -23.54 -26.67 -35.42
N MET A 260 -22.77 -27.70 -35.09
CA MET A 260 -23.26 -28.99 -34.58
C MET A 260 -22.96 -29.21 -33.08
N GLY A 261 -22.25 -28.28 -32.44
CA GLY A 261 -21.92 -28.29 -31.02
C GLY A 261 -20.72 -29.16 -30.66
N SER A 262 -20.56 -29.44 -29.37
CA SER A 262 -19.42 -30.20 -28.85
C SER A 262 -19.43 -31.66 -29.32
N ARG A 263 -18.24 -32.19 -29.65
CA ARG A 263 -18.05 -33.55 -30.20
C ARG A 263 -16.77 -34.19 -29.72
N THR A 264 -16.75 -35.53 -29.69
CA THR A 264 -15.54 -36.32 -29.42
C THR A 264 -14.71 -36.51 -30.70
N VAL A 265 -13.43 -36.90 -30.56
CA VAL A 265 -12.57 -37.20 -31.72
C VAL A 265 -13.17 -38.27 -32.65
N PRO A 266 -13.73 -39.40 -32.15
CA PRO A 266 -14.37 -40.38 -33.02
C PRO A 266 -15.56 -39.83 -33.80
N GLN A 267 -16.44 -39.05 -33.14
CA GLN A 267 -17.59 -38.42 -33.78
C GLN A 267 -17.16 -37.43 -34.87
N LEU A 268 -16.13 -36.62 -34.59
CA LEU A 268 -15.57 -35.69 -35.58
C LEU A 268 -14.95 -36.44 -36.77
N ALA A 269 -14.28 -37.57 -36.52
CA ALA A 269 -13.68 -38.38 -37.58
C ALA A 269 -14.75 -38.99 -38.50
N GLU A 270 -15.85 -39.47 -37.94
CA GLU A 270 -17.01 -39.98 -38.68
C GLU A 270 -17.64 -38.89 -39.55
N LEU A 271 -17.95 -37.73 -38.95
CA LEU A 271 -18.53 -36.58 -39.66
C LEU A 271 -17.62 -36.04 -40.78
N MET A 272 -16.31 -36.06 -40.56
CA MET A 272 -15.32 -35.63 -41.55
C MET A 272 -14.96 -36.71 -42.59
N LYS A 273 -15.48 -37.95 -42.44
CA LYS A 273 -15.09 -39.13 -43.24
C LYS A 273 -13.57 -39.32 -43.29
N THR A 274 -12.90 -39.17 -42.15
CA THR A 274 -11.43 -39.23 -42.04
C THR A 274 -11.00 -40.09 -40.86
N THR A 275 -9.69 -40.31 -40.70
CA THR A 275 -9.17 -41.15 -39.60
C THR A 275 -9.09 -40.35 -38.29
N PRO A 276 -9.41 -40.96 -37.13
CA PRO A 276 -9.30 -40.31 -35.82
C PRO A 276 -7.92 -39.71 -35.55
N ALA A 277 -6.84 -40.34 -36.03
CA ALA A 277 -5.48 -39.85 -35.86
C ALA A 277 -5.24 -38.47 -36.52
N LEU A 278 -5.84 -38.22 -37.68
CA LEU A 278 -5.72 -36.93 -38.37
C LEU A 278 -6.51 -35.83 -37.66
N VAL A 279 -7.71 -36.17 -37.15
CA VAL A 279 -8.51 -35.26 -36.32
C VAL A 279 -7.79 -34.93 -35.02
N GLN A 280 -7.25 -35.93 -34.34
CA GLN A 280 -6.50 -35.75 -33.09
C GLN A 280 -5.29 -34.84 -33.28
N ARG A 281 -4.50 -35.03 -34.36
CA ARG A 281 -3.37 -34.13 -34.68
C ARG A 281 -3.83 -32.69 -34.88
N ALA A 282 -4.95 -32.48 -35.58
CA ALA A 282 -5.52 -31.15 -35.76
C ALA A 282 -5.98 -30.55 -34.42
N ILE A 283 -6.71 -31.30 -33.60
CA ILE A 283 -7.21 -30.85 -32.28
C ILE A 283 -6.07 -30.47 -31.34
N ILE A 284 -5.01 -31.27 -31.23
CA ILE A 284 -3.85 -30.96 -30.36
C ILE A 284 -3.30 -29.57 -30.69
N THR A 285 -3.13 -29.29 -31.97
CA THR A 285 -2.63 -27.98 -32.42
C THR A 285 -3.66 -26.86 -32.25
N MET A 286 -4.96 -27.15 -32.26
CA MET A 286 -6.03 -26.18 -31.99
C MET A 286 -6.09 -25.82 -30.50
N ILE A 287 -5.87 -26.79 -29.61
CA ILE A 287 -5.76 -26.55 -28.16
C ILE A 287 -4.55 -25.66 -27.87
N GLN A 288 -3.41 -25.91 -28.50
CA GLN A 288 -2.21 -25.06 -28.36
C GLN A 288 -2.44 -23.62 -28.84
N ARG A 289 -3.36 -23.42 -29.79
CA ARG A 289 -3.77 -22.10 -30.31
C ARG A 289 -4.94 -21.49 -29.53
N SER A 290 -5.48 -22.20 -28.54
CA SER A 290 -6.69 -21.82 -27.81
C SER A 290 -7.92 -21.65 -28.71
N ASP A 291 -8.01 -22.40 -29.81
CA ASP A 291 -9.19 -22.45 -30.68
C ASP A 291 -10.28 -23.40 -30.10
N VAL A 292 -9.85 -24.46 -29.39
CA VAL A 292 -10.70 -25.55 -28.88
C VAL A 292 -10.29 -25.91 -27.46
N GLU A 293 -11.26 -26.23 -26.60
CA GLU A 293 -11.07 -26.70 -25.22
C GLU A 293 -11.76 -28.04 -24.96
N ILE A 294 -11.36 -28.68 -23.86
CA ILE A 294 -11.97 -29.92 -23.37
C ILE A 294 -13.05 -29.52 -22.37
N VAL A 295 -14.32 -29.82 -22.68
CA VAL A 295 -15.47 -29.44 -21.85
C VAL A 295 -15.92 -30.59 -20.94
N GLY A 296 -15.65 -31.83 -21.31
CA GLY A 296 -16.03 -32.99 -20.53
C GLY A 296 -15.47 -34.29 -21.10
N VAL A 297 -16.02 -35.41 -20.61
CA VAL A 297 -15.70 -36.77 -21.07
C VAL A 297 -17.01 -37.49 -21.33
N GLU A 298 -17.15 -38.11 -22.50
CA GLU A 298 -18.27 -38.96 -22.87
C GLU A 298 -17.74 -40.40 -23.02
N GLY A 299 -18.07 -41.27 -22.07
CA GLY A 299 -17.41 -42.57 -21.93
C GLY A 299 -15.92 -42.41 -21.56
N ASP A 300 -15.03 -42.95 -22.40
CA ASP A 300 -13.57 -42.80 -22.26
C ASP A 300 -12.97 -41.73 -23.18
N ALA A 301 -13.81 -40.99 -23.93
CA ALA A 301 -13.36 -40.03 -24.93
C ALA A 301 -13.56 -38.58 -24.46
N PRO A 302 -12.53 -37.71 -24.55
CA PRO A 302 -12.70 -36.29 -24.24
C PRO A 302 -13.63 -35.62 -25.28
N VAL A 303 -14.53 -34.78 -24.77
CA VAL A 303 -15.46 -33.97 -25.55
C VAL A 303 -14.83 -32.60 -25.78
N PHE A 304 -14.74 -32.21 -27.05
CA PHE A 304 -14.15 -30.94 -27.46
C PHE A 304 -15.24 -29.94 -27.84
N ALA A 305 -15.08 -28.69 -27.40
CA ALA A 305 -15.88 -27.56 -27.85
C ALA A 305 -14.97 -26.41 -28.26
N ARG A 306 -15.53 -25.46 -29.02
CA ARG A 306 -14.82 -24.22 -29.34
C ARG A 306 -14.61 -23.41 -28.06
N VAL A 307 -13.43 -22.80 -27.92
CA VAL A 307 -13.18 -21.81 -26.86
C VAL A 307 -14.10 -20.61 -27.10
N LEU A 308 -15.02 -20.37 -26.18
CA LEU A 308 -15.91 -19.19 -26.22
C LEU A 308 -15.10 -17.93 -25.89
N GLY A 309 -15.23 -16.88 -26.71
CA GLY A 309 -14.59 -15.58 -26.44
C GLY A 309 -15.18 -14.86 -25.21
N ALA A 310 -16.45 -15.13 -24.91
CA ALA A 310 -17.14 -14.69 -23.70
C ALA A 310 -18.30 -15.65 -23.39
N VAL A 311 -18.54 -15.91 -22.10
CA VAL A 311 -19.76 -16.60 -21.65
C VAL A 311 -20.89 -15.56 -21.62
N PRO A 312 -22.10 -15.84 -22.17
CA PRO A 312 -23.21 -14.91 -22.14
C PRO A 312 -23.53 -14.37 -20.75
N GLU A 313 -23.89 -13.08 -20.64
CA GLU A 313 -24.14 -12.42 -19.35
C GLU A 313 -25.31 -13.08 -18.61
N SER A 314 -26.33 -13.52 -19.34
CA SER A 314 -27.47 -14.28 -18.80
C SER A 314 -27.05 -15.59 -18.14
N THR A 315 -26.09 -16.34 -18.71
CA THR A 315 -25.57 -17.58 -18.10
C THR A 315 -24.82 -17.26 -16.80
N LEU A 316 -24.03 -16.18 -16.78
CA LEU A 316 -23.33 -15.74 -15.57
C LEU A 316 -24.29 -15.27 -14.48
N ALA A 317 -25.35 -14.54 -14.85
CA ALA A 317 -26.38 -14.07 -13.93
C ALA A 317 -27.13 -15.26 -13.30
N ILE A 318 -27.56 -16.26 -14.09
CA ILE A 318 -28.18 -17.48 -13.57
C ILE A 318 -27.24 -18.22 -12.62
N LYS A 319 -25.95 -18.33 -12.96
CA LYS A 319 -24.95 -18.95 -12.08
C LYS A 319 -24.84 -18.22 -10.73
N ARG A 320 -24.86 -16.88 -10.72
CA ARG A 320 -24.87 -16.08 -9.48
C ARG A 320 -26.13 -16.30 -8.67
N VAL A 321 -27.30 -16.30 -9.32
CA VAL A 321 -28.59 -16.56 -8.64
C VAL A 321 -28.61 -17.94 -8.00
N VAL A 322 -28.13 -18.98 -8.70
CA VAL A 322 -28.02 -20.34 -8.14
C VAL A 322 -27.13 -20.35 -6.90
N GLN A 323 -26.03 -19.57 -6.88
CA GLN A 323 -25.19 -19.44 -5.70
C GLN A 323 -25.88 -18.68 -4.56
N GLN A 324 -26.58 -17.57 -4.86
CA GLN A 324 -27.35 -16.82 -3.87
C GLN A 324 -28.44 -17.69 -3.21
N PHE A 325 -29.20 -18.43 -4.00
CA PHE A 325 -30.25 -19.32 -3.47
C PHE A 325 -29.69 -20.47 -2.62
N ARG A 326 -28.52 -21.03 -2.96
CA ARG A 326 -27.87 -22.03 -2.09
C ARG A 326 -27.52 -21.49 -0.71
N SER A 327 -27.16 -20.21 -0.63
CA SER A 327 -26.92 -19.53 0.65
C SER A 327 -28.24 -19.27 1.39
N LEU A 328 -29.27 -18.81 0.69
CA LEU A 328 -30.58 -18.52 1.28
C LEU A 328 -31.29 -19.76 1.84
N VAL A 329 -31.13 -20.93 1.21
CA VAL A 329 -31.69 -22.18 1.74
C VAL A 329 -31.23 -22.47 3.17
N LYS A 330 -30.03 -22.01 3.57
CA LYS A 330 -29.49 -22.25 4.91
C LYS A 330 -30.10 -21.35 5.99
N THR A 331 -30.74 -20.24 5.60
CA THR A 331 -31.18 -19.18 6.52
C THR A 331 -32.69 -19.09 6.66
N VAL A 332 -33.45 -19.80 5.83
CA VAL A 332 -34.92 -19.77 5.83
C VAL A 332 -35.54 -20.99 6.51
N ASP A 333 -36.82 -20.90 6.85
CA ASP A 333 -37.60 -21.98 7.44
C ASP A 333 -37.75 -23.19 6.50
N GLU A 334 -38.08 -24.36 7.07
CA GLU A 334 -38.16 -25.62 6.32
C GLU A 334 -39.15 -25.59 5.14
N THR A 335 -40.20 -24.77 5.19
CA THR A 335 -41.19 -24.69 4.12
C THR A 335 -40.67 -23.88 2.94
N THR A 336 -40.05 -22.73 3.20
CA THR A 336 -39.38 -21.90 2.18
C THR A 336 -38.14 -22.60 1.61
N ALA A 337 -37.39 -23.33 2.44
CA ALA A 337 -36.24 -24.12 2.01
C ALA A 337 -36.62 -25.19 0.96
N LYS A 338 -37.80 -25.82 1.07
CA LYS A 338 -38.28 -26.80 0.07
C LYS A 338 -38.54 -26.13 -1.29
N ILE A 339 -39.17 -24.96 -1.29
CA ILE A 339 -39.46 -24.20 -2.52
C ILE A 339 -38.15 -23.78 -3.20
N LEU A 340 -37.19 -23.28 -2.42
CA LEU A 340 -35.88 -22.88 -2.93
C LEU A 340 -35.06 -24.07 -3.46
N ASN A 341 -35.10 -25.23 -2.80
CA ASN A 341 -34.39 -26.42 -3.26
C ASN A 341 -34.95 -26.96 -4.59
N ASP A 342 -36.27 -26.94 -4.78
CA ASP A 342 -36.89 -27.30 -6.06
C ASP A 342 -36.47 -26.33 -7.18
N ALA A 343 -36.51 -25.02 -6.89
CA ALA A 343 -36.03 -23.99 -7.80
C ALA A 343 -34.54 -24.14 -8.15
N LEU A 344 -33.68 -24.47 -7.17
CA LEU A 344 -32.26 -24.71 -7.37
C LEU A 344 -31.98 -25.90 -8.27
N SER A 345 -32.74 -26.99 -8.13
CA SER A 345 -32.62 -28.17 -8.99
C SER A 345 -32.91 -27.81 -10.46
N ARG A 346 -34.03 -27.12 -10.69
CA ARG A 346 -34.45 -26.67 -12.03
C ARG A 346 -33.48 -25.67 -12.65
N LEU A 347 -33.07 -24.65 -11.90
CA LEU A 347 -32.10 -23.65 -12.37
C LEU A 347 -30.71 -24.25 -12.63
N SER A 348 -30.29 -25.27 -11.86
CA SER A 348 -29.03 -25.97 -12.12
C SER A 348 -29.09 -26.76 -13.43
N SER A 349 -30.22 -27.42 -13.73
CA SER A 349 -30.44 -28.08 -15.03
C SER A 349 -30.45 -27.07 -16.19
N VAL A 350 -31.12 -25.93 -16.02
CA VAL A 350 -31.10 -24.84 -17.00
C VAL A 350 -29.68 -24.31 -17.24
N LEU A 351 -28.90 -24.12 -16.17
CA LEU A 351 -27.52 -23.66 -16.25
C LEU A 351 -26.64 -24.62 -17.04
N GLU A 352 -26.77 -25.93 -16.81
CA GLU A 352 -26.05 -26.96 -17.56
C GLU A 352 -26.42 -26.93 -19.04
N ARG A 353 -27.71 -26.85 -19.37
CA ARG A 353 -28.21 -26.74 -20.76
C ARG A 353 -27.68 -25.48 -21.47
N LEU A 354 -27.69 -24.33 -20.79
CA LEU A 354 -27.14 -23.08 -21.32
C LEU A 354 -25.61 -23.14 -21.52
N GLN A 355 -24.88 -23.85 -20.65
CA GLN A 355 -23.44 -24.08 -20.83
C GLN A 355 -23.16 -24.94 -22.06
N LEU A 356 -24.00 -25.94 -22.33
CA LEU A 356 -23.89 -26.77 -23.54
C LEU A 356 -24.23 -25.99 -24.82
N LEU A 357 -25.20 -25.08 -24.77
CA LEU A 357 -25.56 -24.22 -25.91
C LEU A 357 -24.44 -23.23 -26.28
N GLY A 358 -23.68 -22.76 -25.29
CA GLY A 358 -22.55 -21.83 -25.50
C GLY A 358 -23.02 -20.44 -25.92
N GLU A 359 -23.15 -20.20 -27.24
CA GLU A 359 -23.62 -18.92 -27.81
C GLU A 359 -25.11 -19.00 -28.18
N TYR A 360 -25.87 -18.02 -27.71
CA TYR A 360 -27.30 -17.84 -27.99
C TYR A 360 -27.66 -16.36 -27.89
N ASP A 361 -28.86 -15.99 -28.36
CA ASP A 361 -29.36 -14.62 -28.28
C ASP A 361 -29.78 -14.28 -26.83
N GLU A 362 -29.11 -13.34 -26.18
CA GLU A 362 -29.42 -12.98 -24.79
C GLU A 362 -30.76 -12.24 -24.65
N THR A 363 -31.25 -11.60 -25.72
CA THR A 363 -32.36 -10.65 -25.63
C THR A 363 -33.65 -11.28 -25.11
N ARG A 364 -33.94 -12.54 -25.47
CA ARG A 364 -35.16 -13.24 -25.01
C ARG A 364 -35.07 -13.73 -23.57
N LEU A 365 -33.86 -13.87 -23.02
CA LEU A 365 -33.64 -14.26 -21.62
C LEU A 365 -33.45 -13.05 -20.70
N ALA A 366 -33.08 -11.89 -21.24
CA ALA A 366 -32.71 -10.70 -20.47
C ALA A 366 -33.77 -10.32 -19.43
N ASP A 367 -35.04 -10.23 -19.81
CA ASP A 367 -36.13 -9.83 -18.92
C ASP A 367 -36.38 -10.85 -17.81
N SER A 368 -36.49 -12.14 -18.14
CA SER A 368 -36.71 -13.21 -17.15
C SER A 368 -35.52 -13.38 -16.21
N VAL A 369 -34.28 -13.23 -16.71
CA VAL A 369 -33.06 -13.29 -15.88
C VAL A 369 -32.92 -12.05 -15.00
N LYS A 370 -33.32 -10.87 -15.48
CA LYS A 370 -33.37 -9.65 -14.67
C LYS A 370 -34.39 -9.79 -13.53
N GLN A 371 -35.60 -10.26 -13.82
CA GLN A 371 -36.62 -10.53 -12.80
C GLN A 371 -36.12 -11.57 -11.78
N LEU A 372 -35.48 -12.64 -12.25
CA LEU A 372 -34.89 -13.66 -11.40
C LEU A 372 -33.83 -13.08 -10.46
N ARG A 373 -32.96 -12.19 -10.97
CA ARG A 373 -31.94 -11.51 -10.17
C ARG A 373 -32.56 -10.57 -9.14
N GLU A 374 -33.52 -9.74 -9.54
CA GLU A 374 -34.21 -8.82 -8.64
C GLU A 374 -34.93 -9.57 -7.51
N LEU A 375 -35.50 -10.75 -7.79
CA LEU A 375 -36.08 -11.61 -6.76
C LEU A 375 -35.05 -12.24 -5.84
N ALA A 376 -33.89 -12.65 -6.36
CA ALA A 376 -32.80 -13.17 -5.54
C ALA A 376 -32.24 -12.09 -4.60
N ASP A 377 -32.08 -10.86 -5.11
CA ASP A 377 -31.60 -9.72 -4.33
C ASP A 377 -32.64 -9.35 -3.24
N LYS A 378 -33.92 -9.22 -3.58
CA LYS A 378 -35.02 -8.97 -2.60
C LYS A 378 -35.17 -10.10 -1.58
N GLY A 379 -35.01 -11.35 -2.01
CA GLY A 379 -35.07 -12.50 -1.11
C GLY A 379 -33.90 -12.51 -0.12
N THR A 380 -32.72 -12.08 -0.57
CA THR A 380 -31.54 -11.92 0.28
C THR A 380 -31.73 -10.77 1.27
N GLU A 381 -32.22 -9.63 0.80
CA GLU A 381 -32.53 -8.48 1.66
C GLU A 381 -33.58 -8.84 2.73
N ALA A 382 -34.68 -9.49 2.35
CA ALA A 382 -35.70 -9.94 3.29
C ALA A 382 -35.16 -10.92 4.35
N ALA A 383 -34.28 -11.84 3.94
CA ALA A 383 -33.63 -12.78 4.86
C ALA A 383 -32.65 -12.07 5.83
N LEU A 384 -32.00 -10.99 5.41
CA LEU A 384 -31.14 -10.16 6.25
C LEU A 384 -31.93 -9.22 7.17
N SER A 385 -33.14 -8.82 6.77
CA SER A 385 -34.03 -7.94 7.53
C SER A 385 -34.92 -8.67 8.54
N THR A 386 -35.05 -9.99 8.47
CA THR A 386 -35.80 -10.73 9.50
C THR A 386 -34.97 -10.78 10.78
N PRO A 387 -35.45 -10.21 11.90
CA PRO A 387 -34.73 -10.26 13.17
C PRO A 387 -34.81 -11.68 13.75
N ALA A 388 -33.91 -12.55 13.30
CA ALA A 388 -33.53 -13.74 14.04
C ALA A 388 -32.23 -13.43 14.80
N SER A 389 -32.37 -13.37 16.13
CA SER A 389 -31.38 -13.46 17.21
C SER A 389 -29.89 -13.37 16.86
N ILE A 390 -29.15 -12.37 17.39
CA ILE A 390 -27.67 -12.31 17.61
C ILE A 390 -26.75 -12.56 16.37
N ASP A 391 -27.09 -13.53 15.53
CA ASP A 391 -26.54 -13.84 14.21
C ASP A 391 -26.68 -12.68 13.23
N THR A 392 -27.70 -11.81 13.27
CA THR A 392 -27.87 -10.78 12.24
C THR A 392 -26.74 -9.73 12.24
N GLU A 393 -26.31 -9.26 13.42
CA GLU A 393 -25.16 -8.36 13.55
C GLU A 393 -23.83 -9.08 13.27
N GLN A 394 -23.67 -10.32 13.75
CA GLN A 394 -22.50 -11.13 13.42
C GLN A 394 -22.41 -11.44 11.93
N LEU A 395 -23.55 -11.64 11.26
CA LEU A 395 -23.63 -11.93 9.83
C LEU A 395 -23.38 -10.67 9.00
N LYS A 396 -23.88 -9.49 9.41
CA LYS A 396 -23.49 -8.20 8.81
C LYS A 396 -21.99 -7.95 8.95
N LEU A 397 -21.43 -8.20 10.14
CA LEU A 397 -19.99 -8.09 10.39
C LEU A 397 -19.19 -9.08 9.53
N LEU A 398 -19.65 -10.32 9.41
CA LEU A 398 -19.04 -11.36 8.57
C LEU A 398 -19.13 -11.03 7.07
N ILE A 399 -20.26 -10.51 6.60
CA ILE A 399 -20.43 -10.07 5.20
C ILE A 399 -19.50 -8.90 4.92
N SER A 400 -19.46 -7.91 5.81
CA SER A 400 -18.55 -6.76 5.69
C SER A 400 -17.09 -7.22 5.72
N ALA A 401 -16.74 -8.15 6.61
CA ALA A 401 -15.39 -8.72 6.71
C ALA A 401 -15.03 -9.52 5.45
N GLY A 402 -15.99 -10.24 4.87
CA GLY A 402 -15.85 -10.95 3.60
C GLY A 402 -15.66 -10.01 2.42
N LEU A 403 -16.39 -8.90 2.36
CA LEU A 403 -16.22 -7.86 1.34
C LEU A 403 -14.84 -7.18 1.46
N GLU A 404 -14.42 -6.87 2.69
CA GLU A 404 -13.10 -6.32 2.98
C GLU A 404 -11.98 -7.31 2.61
N ALA A 405 -12.17 -8.61 2.88
CA ALA A 405 -11.26 -9.67 2.46
C ALA A 405 -11.22 -9.82 0.93
N PHE A 406 -12.35 -9.65 0.24
CA PHE A 406 -12.45 -9.76 -1.23
C PHE A 406 -11.88 -8.54 -1.95
N ALA A 407 -12.03 -7.34 -1.37
CA ALA A 407 -11.40 -6.11 -1.86
C ALA A 407 -9.86 -6.24 -1.88
N ARG A 408 -9.30 -7.14 -1.07
CA ARG A 408 -7.86 -7.42 -1.07
C ARG A 408 -7.48 -8.32 -2.23
N PHE A 409 -6.48 -7.84 -2.97
CA PHE A 409 -5.92 -8.48 -4.16
C PHE A 409 -5.57 -9.97 -3.98
N ARG A 410 -5.18 -10.39 -2.77
CA ARG A 410 -4.73 -11.76 -2.52
C ARG A 410 -5.85 -12.78 -2.64
N LEU A 411 -7.02 -12.55 -2.02
CA LEU A 411 -8.14 -13.50 -2.08
C LEU A 411 -8.65 -13.65 -3.53
N LYS A 412 -8.73 -12.53 -4.25
CA LYS A 412 -9.05 -12.51 -5.68
C LYS A 412 -8.08 -13.35 -6.51
N ILE A 413 -6.77 -13.19 -6.34
CA ILE A 413 -5.78 -14.02 -7.03
C ILE A 413 -5.94 -15.49 -6.69
N THR A 414 -6.13 -15.84 -5.41
CA THR A 414 -6.25 -17.25 -5.01
C THR A 414 -7.47 -17.89 -5.64
N LEU A 415 -8.60 -17.18 -5.74
CA LEU A 415 -9.80 -17.66 -6.40
C LEU A 415 -9.66 -17.74 -7.93
N GLU A 416 -8.99 -16.78 -8.56
CA GLU A 416 -8.80 -16.74 -10.02
C GLU A 416 -7.74 -17.74 -10.51
N LYS A 417 -6.60 -17.84 -9.81
CA LYS A 417 -5.45 -18.67 -10.21
C LYS A 417 -5.39 -20.02 -9.51
N GLY A 418 -6.07 -20.19 -8.38
CA GLY A 418 -6.09 -21.43 -7.62
C GLY A 418 -6.60 -22.64 -8.40
N PRO A 419 -7.69 -22.54 -9.20
CA PRO A 419 -8.14 -23.64 -10.05
C PRO A 419 -7.09 -24.10 -11.06
N ASN A 420 -6.21 -23.21 -11.51
CA ASN A 420 -5.12 -23.55 -12.44
C ASN A 420 -4.00 -24.34 -11.76
N LEU A 421 -3.86 -24.28 -10.42
CA LEU A 421 -2.88 -25.07 -9.67
C LEU A 421 -3.32 -26.54 -9.49
N VAL A 422 -4.64 -26.79 -9.59
CA VAL A 422 -5.22 -28.14 -9.52
C VAL A 422 -5.38 -28.73 -10.93
N LYS A 423 -5.82 -27.93 -11.90
CA LYS A 423 -6.05 -28.40 -13.28
C LYS A 423 -4.78 -28.39 -14.13
N GLY A 424 -3.95 -27.35 -14.00
CA GLY A 424 -2.71 -27.17 -14.75
C GLY A 424 -1.49 -27.77 -14.04
N THR A 425 -0.40 -27.96 -14.78
CA THR A 425 0.90 -28.33 -14.20
C THR A 425 1.62 -27.07 -13.72
N ASN A 426 2.19 -27.12 -12.51
CA ASN A 426 3.03 -26.04 -12.00
C ASN A 426 4.34 -25.93 -12.80
N VAL A 427 5.21 -24.96 -12.46
CA VAL A 427 6.51 -24.74 -13.14
C VAL A 427 7.43 -25.97 -13.05
N TYR A 428 7.16 -26.90 -12.12
CA TYR A 428 7.89 -28.14 -11.90
C TYR A 428 7.18 -29.38 -12.50
N GLY A 429 6.06 -29.22 -13.22
CA GLY A 429 5.31 -30.32 -13.83
C GLY A 429 4.38 -31.07 -12.87
N GLU A 430 4.26 -30.64 -11.62
CA GLU A 430 3.44 -31.29 -10.60
C GLU A 430 2.06 -30.63 -10.50
N LYS A 431 1.05 -31.43 -10.12
CA LYS A 431 -0.32 -30.95 -9.84
C LYS A 431 -0.53 -30.94 -8.34
N LEU A 432 -1.18 -29.90 -7.83
CA LEU A 432 -1.55 -29.87 -6.42
C LEU A 432 -2.75 -30.82 -6.21
N ASP A 433 -2.65 -31.67 -5.19
CA ASP A 433 -3.74 -32.54 -4.77
C ASP A 433 -5.00 -31.70 -4.45
N PRO A 434 -6.16 -31.99 -5.06
CA PRO A 434 -7.43 -31.30 -4.78
C PRO A 434 -7.79 -31.23 -3.29
N GLU A 435 -7.50 -32.26 -2.50
CA GLU A 435 -7.86 -32.28 -1.07
C GLU A 435 -6.93 -31.39 -0.23
N VAL A 436 -5.65 -31.35 -0.59
CA VAL A 436 -4.67 -30.44 0.02
C VAL A 436 -5.00 -29.00 -0.35
N TYR A 437 -5.38 -28.76 -1.61
CA TYR A 437 -5.85 -27.44 -2.05
C TYR A 437 -7.08 -26.97 -1.29
N ALA A 438 -8.09 -27.83 -1.11
CA ALA A 438 -9.30 -27.50 -0.35
C ALA A 438 -8.97 -27.08 1.08
N ARG A 439 -8.15 -27.87 1.81
CA ARG A 439 -7.71 -27.52 3.18
C ARG A 439 -6.92 -26.21 3.25
N ILE A 440 -6.02 -25.97 2.29
CA ILE A 440 -5.26 -24.72 2.22
C ILE A 440 -6.21 -23.55 1.99
N MET A 441 -7.20 -23.72 1.10
CA MET A 441 -8.16 -22.67 0.77
C MET A 441 -9.09 -22.35 1.95
N ASP A 442 -9.60 -23.37 2.64
CA ASP A 442 -10.46 -23.17 3.83
C ASP A 442 -9.70 -22.40 4.91
N THR A 443 -8.49 -22.86 5.24
CA THR A 443 -7.62 -22.18 6.22
C THR A 443 -7.31 -20.75 5.77
N TYR A 444 -7.09 -20.54 4.47
CA TYR A 444 -6.79 -19.22 3.92
C TYR A 444 -8.00 -18.29 4.01
N LEU A 445 -9.19 -18.78 3.68
CA LEU A 445 -10.45 -18.03 3.77
C LEU A 445 -10.72 -17.59 5.20
N ASP A 446 -10.65 -18.51 6.16
CA ASP A 446 -10.83 -18.20 7.59
C ASP A 446 -9.87 -17.10 8.03
N ASN A 447 -8.59 -17.23 7.65
CA ASN A 447 -7.57 -16.23 7.98
C ASN A 447 -7.84 -14.84 7.37
N GLU A 448 -8.39 -14.77 6.15
CA GLU A 448 -8.72 -13.50 5.52
C GLU A 448 -9.99 -12.89 6.10
N ILE A 449 -10.99 -13.70 6.44
CA ILE A 449 -12.21 -13.26 7.13
C ILE A 449 -11.85 -12.69 8.50
N GLU A 450 -11.06 -13.42 9.31
CA GLU A 450 -10.59 -12.96 10.62
C GLU A 450 -9.84 -11.61 10.53
N ARG A 451 -8.97 -11.43 9.52
CA ARG A 451 -8.30 -10.15 9.27
C ARG A 451 -9.26 -9.06 8.81
N GLY A 452 -10.27 -9.40 8.02
CA GLY A 452 -11.34 -8.50 7.61
C GLY A 452 -12.08 -7.96 8.83
N THR A 453 -12.48 -8.86 9.73
CA THR A 453 -13.19 -8.53 10.97
C THR A 453 -12.37 -7.63 11.88
N ILE A 454 -11.09 -7.97 12.11
CA ILE A 454 -10.20 -7.13 12.93
C ILE A 454 -10.08 -5.72 12.34
N LEU A 455 -9.90 -5.59 11.03
CA LEU A 455 -9.74 -4.28 10.39
C LEU A 455 -11.03 -3.45 10.40
N LEU A 456 -12.20 -4.07 10.30
CA LEU A 456 -13.48 -3.38 10.47
C LEU A 456 -13.65 -2.86 11.89
N LEU A 457 -13.36 -3.68 12.90
CA LEU A 457 -13.48 -3.25 14.29
C LEU A 457 -12.56 -2.07 14.62
N ILE A 458 -11.30 -2.11 14.17
CA ILE A 458 -10.36 -0.98 14.35
C ILE A 458 -10.86 0.27 13.59
N ARG A 459 -11.47 0.10 12.41
CA ARG A 459 -12.04 1.24 11.68
C ARG A 459 -13.25 1.85 12.39
N GLU A 460 -14.15 1.04 12.91
CA GLU A 460 -15.37 1.53 13.53
C GLU A 460 -15.12 2.11 14.93
N HIS A 461 -14.17 1.54 15.67
CA HIS A 461 -13.99 1.85 17.09
C HIS A 461 -12.65 2.53 17.40
N GLY A 462 -11.82 2.79 16.38
CA GLY A 462 -10.50 3.41 16.52
C GLY A 462 -9.42 2.43 16.96
N ALA A 463 -8.29 2.97 17.40
CA ALA A 463 -7.12 2.19 17.77
C ALA A 463 -7.42 1.22 18.94
N MET A 464 -7.12 -0.07 18.76
CA MET A 464 -7.46 -1.13 19.71
C MET A 464 -6.26 -1.99 20.12
N THR A 465 -6.32 -2.56 21.33
CA THR A 465 -5.34 -3.54 21.79
C THR A 465 -5.70 -4.95 21.35
N VAL A 466 -4.72 -5.88 21.41
CA VAL A 466 -4.94 -7.31 21.18
C VAL A 466 -6.04 -7.87 22.09
N LYS A 467 -6.10 -7.40 23.33
CA LYS A 467 -7.06 -7.87 24.32
C LYS A 467 -8.48 -7.46 23.95
N ASP A 468 -8.67 -6.19 23.61
CA ASP A 468 -9.98 -5.65 23.22
C ASP A 468 -10.50 -6.33 21.95
N LEU A 469 -9.60 -6.59 20.99
CA LEU A 469 -9.93 -7.29 19.76
C LEU A 469 -10.28 -8.76 20.01
N ALA A 470 -9.57 -9.46 20.90
CA ALA A 470 -9.89 -10.85 21.24
C ALA A 470 -11.25 -10.97 21.93
N GLU A 471 -11.57 -10.07 22.86
CA GLU A 471 -12.86 -10.05 23.55
C GLU A 471 -14.02 -9.77 22.60
N ARG A 472 -13.84 -8.84 21.65
CA ARG A 472 -14.90 -8.45 20.70
C ARG A 472 -15.09 -9.42 19.54
N THR A 473 -14.02 -10.06 19.06
CA THR A 473 -14.09 -10.99 17.93
C THR A 473 -14.35 -12.43 18.34
N GLY A 474 -14.10 -12.78 19.60
CA GLY A 474 -14.06 -14.18 20.05
C GLY A 474 -12.86 -14.98 19.50
N ILE A 475 -11.93 -14.33 18.78
CA ILE A 475 -10.72 -14.96 18.27
C ILE A 475 -9.69 -15.06 19.41
N PRO A 476 -8.99 -16.20 19.57
CA PRO A 476 -7.95 -16.34 20.60
C PRO A 476 -6.89 -15.22 20.52
N PRO A 477 -6.43 -14.65 21.65
CA PRO A 477 -5.48 -13.53 21.66
C PRO A 477 -4.20 -13.80 20.85
N ASP A 478 -3.69 -15.03 20.92
CA ASP A 478 -2.48 -15.46 20.20
C ASP A 478 -2.67 -15.36 18.68
N ARG A 479 -3.87 -15.72 18.22
CA ARG A 479 -4.26 -15.69 16.81
C ARG A 479 -4.50 -14.26 16.36
N VAL A 480 -5.21 -13.44 17.14
CA VAL A 480 -5.35 -11.99 16.91
C VAL A 480 -3.97 -11.33 16.76
N LEU A 481 -3.03 -11.61 17.66
CA LEU A 481 -1.67 -11.09 17.58
C LEU A 481 -0.96 -11.49 16.29
N GLN A 482 -1.08 -12.75 15.86
CA GLN A 482 -0.51 -13.21 14.58
C GLN A 482 -1.09 -12.45 13.38
N HIS A 483 -2.41 -12.22 13.37
CA HIS A 483 -3.06 -11.42 12.34
C HIS A 483 -2.58 -9.98 12.36
N LEU A 484 -2.51 -9.32 13.53
CA LEU A 484 -2.02 -7.95 13.68
C LEU A 484 -0.57 -7.80 13.22
N LEU A 485 0.32 -8.72 13.60
CA LEU A 485 1.73 -8.72 13.16
C LEU A 485 1.86 -8.87 11.65
N ARG A 486 1.03 -9.74 11.04
CA ARG A 486 1.00 -9.92 9.59
C ARG A 486 0.44 -8.70 8.87
N MET A 487 -0.64 -8.13 9.36
CA MET A 487 -1.25 -6.91 8.81
C MET A 487 -0.33 -5.69 8.95
N LYS A 488 0.40 -5.58 10.08
CA LYS A 488 1.46 -4.56 10.25
C LYS A 488 2.59 -4.74 9.23
N ARG A 489 3.04 -5.98 8.99
CA ARG A 489 4.06 -6.28 7.98
C ARG A 489 3.60 -5.94 6.56
N ASP A 490 2.31 -6.13 6.30
CA ASP A 490 1.66 -5.79 5.03
C ASP A 490 1.27 -4.28 4.96
N GLU A 491 1.73 -3.45 5.92
CA GLU A 491 1.48 -2.00 6.02
C GLU A 491 0.01 -1.59 6.13
N LEU A 492 -0.86 -2.51 6.54
CA LEU A 492 -2.30 -2.27 6.76
C LEU A 492 -2.62 -1.69 8.14
N LEU A 493 -1.63 -1.66 9.05
CA LEU A 493 -1.78 -1.16 10.42
C LEU A 493 -0.58 -0.31 10.84
N THR A 494 -0.86 0.73 11.62
CA THR A 494 0.10 1.60 12.31
C THR A 494 0.01 1.40 13.82
N ILE A 495 1.10 1.69 14.53
CA ILE A 495 1.09 1.70 15.99
C ILE A 495 0.72 3.10 16.45
N ALA A 496 -0.42 3.24 17.11
CA ALA A 496 -0.93 4.52 17.62
C ALA A 496 -0.39 4.87 19.02
N GLY A 497 0.08 3.86 19.79
CA GLY A 497 0.63 4.10 21.13
C GLY A 497 0.59 2.86 22.02
N GLU A 498 0.58 3.09 23.33
CA GLU A 498 0.44 2.04 24.36
C GLU A 498 -0.67 2.43 25.35
N ALA A 499 -1.57 1.49 25.64
CA ALA A 499 -2.59 1.63 26.69
C ALA A 499 -2.48 0.44 27.64
N HIS A 500 -2.38 0.71 28.95
CA HIS A 500 -2.28 -0.31 30.00
C HIS A 500 -1.14 -1.34 29.78
N GLY A 501 -0.05 -0.93 29.12
CA GLY A 501 1.09 -1.80 28.77
C GLY A 501 0.89 -2.66 27.51
N TYR A 502 -0.20 -2.47 26.77
CA TYR A 502 -0.46 -3.12 25.48
C TYR A 502 -0.35 -2.12 24.33
N VAL A 503 0.18 -2.58 23.20
CA VAL A 503 0.31 -1.77 21.99
C VAL A 503 -1.05 -1.58 21.33
N LEU A 504 -1.37 -0.33 20.99
CA LEU A 504 -2.56 0.06 20.21
C LEU A 504 -2.24 -0.01 18.72
N TYR A 505 -3.08 -0.74 17.99
CA TYR A 505 -3.02 -0.83 16.53
C TYR A 505 -4.15 -0.03 15.91
N ASP A 506 -3.82 0.73 14.88
CA ASP A 506 -4.76 1.56 14.13
C ASP A 506 -4.62 1.32 12.63
N VAL A 507 -5.66 1.64 11.84
CA VAL A 507 -5.64 1.55 10.38
C VAL A 507 -5.19 2.88 9.80
N PRO A 508 -4.14 2.93 8.96
CA PRO A 508 -3.74 4.16 8.29
C PRO A 508 -4.87 4.62 7.36
N ARG A 509 -5.52 5.72 7.74
CA ARG A 509 -6.49 6.44 6.91
C ARG A 509 -5.81 7.63 6.24
N THR A 510 -6.28 7.98 5.06
CA THR A 510 -5.99 9.30 4.51
C THR A 510 -6.95 10.29 5.18
N PRO A 511 -6.47 11.15 6.11
CA PRO A 511 -7.32 12.14 6.73
C PRO A 511 -7.91 13.06 5.66
N ASN A 512 -9.15 13.48 5.87
CA ASN A 512 -9.81 14.41 4.95
C ASN A 512 -9.20 15.83 5.08
N GLU A 513 -9.51 16.73 4.12
CA GLU A 513 -8.96 18.10 4.13
C GLU A 513 -9.28 18.84 5.44
N ALA A 514 -10.48 18.62 5.98
CA ALA A 514 -10.95 19.19 7.25
C ALA A 514 -10.11 18.71 8.45
N GLU A 515 -9.87 17.41 8.57
CA GLU A 515 -9.07 16.75 9.61
C GLU A 515 -7.61 17.24 9.55
N VAL A 516 -7.01 17.29 8.35
CA VAL A 516 -5.66 17.81 8.15
C VAL A 516 -5.58 19.29 8.56
N ALA A 517 -6.57 20.11 8.19
CA ALA A 517 -6.58 21.52 8.53
C ALA A 517 -6.66 21.74 10.04
N VAL A 518 -7.57 21.05 10.73
CA VAL A 518 -7.75 21.15 12.18
C VAL A 518 -6.53 20.62 12.94
N GLN A 519 -5.97 19.46 12.56
CA GLN A 519 -4.74 18.94 13.17
C GLN A 519 -3.58 19.93 13.01
N THR A 520 -3.41 20.47 11.79
CA THR A 520 -2.30 21.39 11.52
C THR A 520 -2.46 22.67 12.34
N VAL A 521 -3.66 23.26 12.40
CA VAL A 521 -3.90 24.51 13.16
C VAL A 521 -3.75 24.31 14.66
N THR A 522 -4.26 23.20 15.21
CA THR A 522 -4.12 22.92 16.65
C THR A 522 -2.68 22.61 17.05
N ALA A 523 -1.92 21.90 16.21
CA ALA A 523 -0.48 21.71 16.42
C ALA A 523 0.30 23.03 16.33
N LEU A 524 -0.06 23.90 15.38
CA LEU A 524 0.55 25.24 15.26
C LEU A 524 0.24 26.11 16.48
N ALA A 525 -0.98 26.06 17.02
CA ALA A 525 -1.37 26.76 18.24
C ALA A 525 -0.54 26.29 19.44
N TYR A 526 -0.33 24.98 19.56
CA TYR A 526 0.52 24.38 20.59
C TYR A 526 1.98 24.88 20.53
N ASP A 527 2.56 24.95 19.32
CA ASP A 527 3.93 25.41 19.13
C ASP A 527 4.07 26.95 19.32
N LEU A 528 3.08 27.73 18.88
CA LEU A 528 3.15 29.20 18.89
C LEU A 528 2.88 29.81 20.26
N ALA A 529 1.98 29.24 21.07
CA ALA A 529 1.65 29.78 22.39
C ALA A 529 2.87 29.97 23.32
N PRO A 530 3.78 28.98 23.51
CA PRO A 530 4.99 29.19 24.29
C PRO A 530 5.98 30.13 23.59
N ALA A 531 6.09 30.08 22.25
CA ALA A 531 7.01 30.91 21.49
C ALA A 531 6.66 32.41 21.55
N MET A 532 5.36 32.75 21.59
CA MET A 532 4.88 34.13 21.77
C MET A 532 5.36 34.70 23.11
N LYS A 533 5.11 33.99 24.20
CA LYS A 533 5.54 34.40 25.53
C LYS A 533 7.06 34.47 25.65
N GLU A 534 7.77 33.49 25.07
CA GLU A 534 9.23 33.48 25.07
C GLU A 534 9.79 34.70 24.32
N LEU A 535 9.27 35.02 23.13
CA LEU A 535 9.75 36.14 22.32
C LEU A 535 9.59 37.48 23.05
N GLU A 536 8.46 37.72 23.70
CA GLU A 536 8.24 38.94 24.50
C GLU A 536 9.26 39.04 25.64
N THR A 537 9.45 37.96 26.40
CA THR A 537 10.40 37.95 27.52
C THR A 537 11.85 38.16 27.06
N LEU A 538 12.22 37.56 25.91
CA LEU A 538 13.56 37.68 25.34
C LEU A 538 13.84 39.09 24.84
N VAL A 539 12.86 39.76 24.22
CA VAL A 539 13.03 41.13 23.73
C VAL A 539 13.12 42.13 24.90
N GLU A 540 12.41 41.89 26.00
CA GLU A 540 12.51 42.72 27.21
C GLU A 540 13.89 42.59 27.90
N LYS A 541 14.41 41.38 28.06
CA LYS A 541 15.62 41.08 28.86
C LYS A 541 16.70 40.35 28.06
N LEU A 542 16.98 40.82 26.85
CA LEU A 542 17.94 40.17 25.96
C LEU A 542 19.37 40.21 26.52
N THR A 543 19.96 39.05 26.80
CA THR A 543 21.39 38.93 27.13
C THR A 543 22.16 38.29 25.97
N PRO A 544 23.50 38.42 25.90
CA PRO A 544 24.29 37.80 24.84
C PRO A 544 24.12 36.28 24.72
N LYS A 545 23.79 35.61 25.84
CA LYS A 545 23.61 34.16 25.92
C LYS A 545 22.25 33.69 25.37
N ASP A 546 21.32 34.62 25.19
CA ASP A 546 19.94 34.31 24.78
C ASP A 546 19.74 34.48 23.27
N ILE A 547 20.77 34.88 22.53
CA ILE A 547 20.68 35.13 21.08
C ILE A 547 20.32 33.85 20.32
N GLY A 548 20.91 32.71 20.71
CA GLY A 548 20.52 31.41 20.16
C GLY A 548 19.05 31.08 20.40
N ARG A 549 18.53 31.38 21.59
CA ARG A 549 17.10 31.18 21.93
C ARG A 549 16.22 32.09 21.09
N LEU A 550 16.55 33.38 21.00
CA LEU A 550 15.85 34.36 20.18
C LEU A 550 15.73 33.92 18.70
N VAL A 551 16.83 33.45 18.11
CA VAL A 551 16.83 32.93 16.73
C VAL A 551 15.89 31.73 16.59
N ASN A 552 15.97 30.77 17.52
CA ASN A 552 15.12 29.58 17.50
C ASN A 552 13.64 29.95 17.64
N THR A 553 13.30 30.87 18.56
CA THR A 553 11.93 31.33 18.76
C THR A 553 11.39 32.02 17.49
N ILE A 554 12.15 32.90 16.84
CA ILE A 554 11.75 33.54 15.57
C ILE A 554 11.63 32.50 14.43
N GLU A 555 12.46 31.46 14.44
CA GLU A 555 12.39 30.38 13.44
C GLU A 555 11.11 29.54 13.58
N ILE A 556 10.59 29.35 14.80
CA ILE A 556 9.27 28.73 15.02
C ILE A 556 8.19 29.53 14.29
N PHE A 557 8.16 30.87 14.44
CA PHE A 557 7.21 31.72 13.71
C PHE A 557 7.36 31.59 12.19
N SER A 558 8.58 31.56 11.66
CA SER A 558 8.81 31.38 10.22
C SER A 558 8.27 30.04 9.72
N LYS A 559 8.56 28.94 10.42
CA LYS A 559 8.09 27.60 10.06
C LYS A 559 6.57 27.48 10.17
N SER A 560 5.99 28.09 11.21
CA SER A 560 4.55 28.11 11.41
C SER A 560 3.83 28.90 10.32
N ARG A 561 4.35 30.06 9.92
CA ARG A 561 3.84 30.85 8.79
C ARG A 561 3.85 30.04 7.49
N ASP A 562 4.97 29.37 7.19
CA ASP A 562 5.11 28.58 5.96
C ASP A 562 4.16 27.35 5.94
N LYS A 563 3.81 26.80 7.12
CA LYS A 563 2.78 25.77 7.26
C LYS A 563 1.37 26.36 7.06
N MET A 564 1.09 27.52 7.66
CA MET A 564 -0.19 28.24 7.51
C MET A 564 -0.48 28.62 6.06
N ALA A 565 0.53 29.05 5.30
CA ALA A 565 0.38 29.41 3.89
C ALA A 565 0.01 28.23 2.97
N LYS A 566 0.21 27.00 3.42
CA LYS A 566 -0.15 25.78 2.67
C LYS A 566 -1.54 25.26 3.02
N LEU A 567 -2.19 25.82 4.03
CA LEU A 567 -3.52 25.40 4.46
C LEU A 567 -4.58 26.04 3.57
N SER A 568 -5.35 25.19 2.90
CA SER A 568 -6.57 25.56 2.21
C SER A 568 -7.79 25.09 2.99
N VAL A 569 -8.84 25.89 2.97
CA VAL A 569 -10.17 25.53 3.46
C VAL A 569 -11.15 25.83 2.33
N GLY A 570 -11.81 24.79 1.81
CA GLY A 570 -12.76 24.95 0.69
C GLY A 570 -12.11 25.46 -0.59
N GLY A 571 -10.83 25.12 -0.82
CA GLY A 571 -10.07 25.51 -2.02
C GLY A 571 -9.48 26.93 -2.00
N ALA A 572 -9.64 27.69 -0.91
CA ALA A 572 -9.01 29.00 -0.71
C ALA A 572 -7.97 28.96 0.41
N VAL A 573 -6.85 29.68 0.24
CA VAL A 573 -5.81 29.81 1.28
C VAL A 573 -6.33 30.72 2.39
N VAL A 574 -6.18 30.28 3.63
CA VAL A 574 -6.65 31.03 4.80
C VAL A 574 -5.73 32.25 5.04
N ALA A 575 -6.32 33.45 5.10
CA ALA A 575 -5.64 34.68 5.49
C ALA A 575 -4.35 35.03 4.71
N GLU A 576 -4.37 34.88 3.38
CA GLU A 576 -3.21 35.14 2.50
C GLU A 576 -2.61 36.55 2.68
N ASP A 577 -3.46 37.57 2.80
CA ASP A 577 -3.03 38.97 2.98
C ASP A 577 -2.25 39.20 4.29
N ILE A 578 -2.60 38.49 5.36
CA ILE A 578 -1.92 38.58 6.65
C ILE A 578 -0.55 37.89 6.57
N LEU A 579 -0.51 36.71 5.94
CA LEU A 579 0.70 35.89 5.83
C LEU A 579 1.75 36.53 4.90
N THR A 580 1.33 37.20 3.83
CA THR A 580 2.23 37.91 2.91
C THR A 580 2.83 39.17 3.55
N ASN A 581 2.04 39.92 4.32
CA ASN A 581 2.51 41.12 5.02
C ASN A 581 3.56 40.77 6.11
N ILE A 582 3.33 39.69 6.86
CA ILE A 582 4.22 39.32 7.97
C ILE A 582 5.52 38.62 7.53
N GLU A 583 5.54 38.02 6.33
CA GLU A 583 6.72 37.32 5.80
C GLU A 583 7.98 38.20 5.78
N GLY A 584 7.85 39.42 5.24
CA GLY A 584 8.97 40.36 5.15
C GLY A 584 9.50 40.76 6.53
N LYS A 585 8.60 40.85 7.52
CA LYS A 585 8.90 41.25 8.90
C LYS A 585 9.62 40.12 9.66
N ILE A 586 9.15 38.88 9.55
CA ILE A 586 9.80 37.70 10.13
C ILE A 586 11.20 37.49 9.51
N LYS A 587 11.31 37.57 8.18
CA LYS A 587 12.62 37.45 7.49
C LYS A 587 13.59 38.54 7.90
N SER A 588 13.12 39.77 8.07
CA SER A 588 13.95 40.89 8.54
C SER A 588 14.41 40.66 9.97
N ALA A 589 13.52 40.28 10.89
CA ALA A 589 13.84 39.94 12.27
C ALA A 589 14.88 38.80 12.36
N LEU A 590 14.68 37.74 11.59
CA LEU A 590 15.59 36.59 11.53
C LEU A 590 16.96 36.99 10.96
N ALA A 591 17.00 37.78 9.89
CA ALA A 591 18.24 38.26 9.30
C ALA A 591 19.01 39.21 10.22
N MET A 592 18.32 40.02 11.04
CA MET A 592 18.94 40.84 12.08
C MET A 592 19.52 39.97 13.19
N ALA A 593 18.74 39.02 13.71
CA ALA A 593 19.19 38.09 14.74
C ALA A 593 20.41 37.25 14.28
N TYR A 594 20.43 36.75 13.04
CA TYR A 594 21.58 36.05 12.49
C TYR A 594 22.81 36.95 12.29
N ARG A 595 22.63 38.19 11.85
CA ARG A 595 23.73 39.15 11.70
C ARG A 595 24.36 39.47 13.06
N THR A 596 23.55 39.70 14.09
CA THR A 596 24.03 39.96 15.45
C THR A 596 24.70 38.71 16.04
N ARG A 597 24.13 37.51 15.82
CA ARG A 597 24.76 36.23 16.21
C ARG A 597 26.12 36.01 15.53
N ALA A 598 26.29 36.43 14.28
CA ALA A 598 27.56 36.29 13.56
C ALA A 598 28.62 37.31 14.00
N ARG A 599 28.21 38.47 14.52
CA ARG A 599 29.10 39.54 15.02
C ARG A 599 29.57 39.31 16.45
N ILE A 600 28.77 38.62 17.25
CA ILE A 600 29.11 38.28 18.62
C ILE A 600 29.88 36.96 18.61
N PRO A 601 31.17 36.96 18.99
CA PRO A 601 31.94 35.72 19.05
C PRO A 601 31.27 34.84 20.11
N SER A 602 31.12 33.55 19.82
CA SER A 602 30.45 32.64 20.75
C SER A 602 31.09 32.78 22.13
N THR A 603 30.33 33.09 23.17
CA THR A 603 30.83 33.11 24.56
C THR A 603 31.17 31.70 25.08
N ARG A 604 31.37 30.74 24.17
CA ARG A 604 31.76 29.37 24.48
C ARG A 604 33.16 29.39 25.08
N PRO A 605 33.39 28.74 26.23
CA PRO A 605 34.74 28.29 26.54
C PRO A 605 35.18 27.37 25.40
N LYS A 606 36.20 27.78 24.62
CA LYS A 606 36.80 26.91 23.62
C LYS A 606 37.51 25.79 24.38
N VAL A 607 36.98 24.57 24.29
CA VAL A 607 37.65 23.37 24.83
C VAL A 607 38.94 23.21 24.03
N THR A 608 40.09 23.34 24.69
CA THR A 608 41.37 23.07 24.03
C THR A 608 41.51 21.57 23.84
N ILE A 609 42.36 21.13 22.91
CA ILE A 609 42.60 19.69 22.66
C ILE A 609 43.06 18.98 23.96
N ASP A 610 43.68 19.74 24.87
CA ASP A 610 44.18 19.28 26.17
C ASP A 610 43.07 19.14 27.23
N ASP A 611 41.90 19.78 27.04
CA ASP A 611 40.74 19.71 27.94
C ASP A 611 39.81 18.52 27.66
N LEU A 612 40.02 17.80 26.55
CA LEU A 612 39.24 16.64 26.15
C LEU A 612 39.72 15.39 26.88
N MET A 613 38.91 14.86 27.79
CA MET A 613 39.18 13.55 28.41
C MET A 613 39.13 12.43 27.36
N ASP A 614 40.12 11.54 27.37
CA ASP A 614 40.06 10.30 26.60
C ASP A 614 38.91 9.45 27.16
N VAL A 615 37.88 9.26 26.35
CA VAL A 615 36.78 8.35 26.67
C VAL A 615 37.26 6.94 26.34
N ASP A 616 37.55 6.14 27.37
CA ASP A 616 37.70 4.71 27.22
C ASP A 616 36.36 4.13 26.74
N VAL A 617 36.26 3.91 25.43
CA VAL A 617 35.22 3.07 24.86
C VAL A 617 35.53 1.66 25.36
N PRO A 618 34.64 1.00 26.13
CA PRO A 618 34.88 -0.37 26.56
C PRO A 618 35.19 -1.21 25.34
N THR A 619 36.40 -1.76 25.27
CA THR A 619 36.74 -2.78 24.29
C THR A 619 35.79 -3.94 24.54
N VAL A 620 34.73 -4.02 23.75
CA VAL A 620 33.75 -5.14 23.72
C VAL A 620 34.48 -6.50 23.63
N MET A 621 35.75 -6.51 23.24
CA MET A 621 36.62 -7.68 23.18
C MET A 621 36.99 -8.29 24.54
N ASP A 622 37.09 -7.54 25.64
CA ASP A 622 37.54 -8.14 26.91
C ASP A 622 36.42 -8.92 27.61
N GLU A 623 35.17 -8.42 27.60
CA GLU A 623 34.01 -9.17 28.09
C GLU A 623 33.66 -10.36 27.18
N TYR A 624 33.84 -10.24 25.87
CA TYR A 624 33.61 -11.37 24.94
C TYR A 624 34.69 -12.45 25.01
N ARG A 625 35.95 -12.09 25.34
CA ARG A 625 37.05 -13.05 25.44
C ARG A 625 36.90 -14.00 26.63
N ASP A 626 36.31 -13.51 27.73
CA ASP A 626 36.10 -14.32 28.93
C ASP A 626 34.82 -15.18 28.84
N MET A 627 33.82 -14.78 28.04
CA MET A 627 32.58 -15.55 27.86
C MET A 627 32.65 -16.64 26.79
N MET A 628 33.50 -16.50 25.77
CA MET A 628 33.57 -17.45 24.65
C MET A 628 34.98 -18.00 24.52
N GLY A 629 35.22 -19.14 25.19
CA GLY A 629 36.45 -19.92 25.04
C GLY A 629 36.79 -20.13 23.57
N TYR A 630 37.89 -19.50 23.16
CA TYR A 630 38.61 -19.62 21.88
C TYR A 630 37.91 -20.43 20.77
N ALA A 631 37.18 -19.74 19.90
CA ALA A 631 36.91 -20.20 18.54
C ALA A 631 37.42 -19.13 17.56
N PRO A 632 38.46 -19.39 16.77
CA PRO A 632 38.96 -18.43 15.80
C PRO A 632 37.94 -18.29 14.67
N LEU A 633 37.25 -17.14 14.61
CA LEU A 633 36.43 -16.76 13.46
C LEU A 633 37.35 -16.62 12.25
N LEU A 634 37.31 -17.64 11.40
CA LEU A 634 37.91 -17.65 10.07
C LEU A 634 37.44 -16.45 9.25
N GLY A 635 38.38 -15.65 8.75
CA GLY A 635 38.19 -14.95 7.47
C GLY A 635 38.10 -13.43 7.46
N PHE A 636 38.37 -12.69 8.54
CA PHE A 636 38.49 -11.23 8.46
C PHE A 636 39.79 -10.78 9.15
N GLY A 637 40.69 -10.20 8.36
CA GLY A 637 41.95 -9.64 8.86
C GLY A 637 41.72 -8.63 9.98
N THR A 638 42.70 -8.52 10.87
CA THR A 638 42.73 -7.57 11.98
C THR A 638 42.62 -6.13 11.45
N ILE A 639 41.41 -5.56 11.52
CA ILE A 639 41.20 -4.14 11.26
C ILE A 639 41.75 -3.38 12.46
N LYS A 640 42.84 -2.63 12.27
CA LYS A 640 43.29 -1.63 13.24
C LYS A 640 42.31 -0.47 13.20
N TRP A 641 41.61 -0.24 14.30
CA TRP A 641 40.78 0.94 14.50
C TRP A 641 41.67 2.08 14.95
N ASP A 642 41.75 3.15 14.17
CA ASP A 642 42.30 4.43 14.66
C ASP A 642 41.19 5.20 15.36
N HIS A 643 41.49 5.70 16.56
CA HIS A 643 40.56 6.51 17.35
C HIS A 643 40.33 7.85 16.64
N SER A 644 39.15 8.05 16.06
CA SER A 644 38.76 9.35 15.51
C SER A 644 38.06 10.19 16.58
N LYS A 645 38.67 11.31 16.97
CA LYS A 645 38.04 12.33 17.84
C LYS A 645 36.96 13.07 17.03
N CYS A 646 35.70 12.98 17.44
CA CYS A 646 34.62 13.77 16.84
C CYS A 646 34.72 15.22 17.34
N LEU A 647 35.06 16.15 16.46
CA LEU A 647 35.24 17.57 16.80
C LEU A 647 33.93 18.37 16.83
N GLY A 648 32.78 17.74 16.54
CA GLY A 648 31.53 18.44 16.26
C GLY A 648 31.62 19.23 14.95
N CYS A 649 30.74 18.97 13.98
CA CYS A 649 30.72 19.80 12.78
C CYS A 649 30.05 21.15 13.08
N LYS A 650 30.31 22.17 12.25
CA LYS A 650 29.68 23.48 12.39
C LYS A 650 28.14 23.40 12.41
N SER A 651 27.54 22.41 11.75
CA SER A 651 26.10 22.14 11.83
C SER A 651 25.65 21.63 13.21
N CYS A 652 26.43 20.77 13.87
CA CYS A 652 26.17 20.34 15.25
C CYS A 652 26.32 21.51 16.23
N GLU A 653 27.33 22.36 16.02
CA GLU A 653 27.50 23.60 16.78
C GLU A 653 26.37 24.59 16.57
N LEU A 654 25.81 24.70 15.36
CA LEU A 654 24.71 25.60 15.04
C LEU A 654 23.37 25.12 15.63
N ALA A 655 23.17 23.80 15.68
CA ALA A 655 21.96 23.14 16.18
C ALA A 655 21.88 23.05 17.72
N CYS A 656 23.01 23.15 18.42
CA CYS A 656 23.05 23.07 19.88
C CYS A 656 22.72 24.44 20.51
N PRO A 657 21.72 24.54 21.42
CA PRO A 657 21.41 25.79 22.12
C PRO A 657 22.59 26.25 23.01
N GLU A 658 22.73 27.55 23.26
CA GLU A 658 23.90 28.14 23.97
C GLU A 658 24.02 27.68 25.44
N ASP A 659 22.94 27.12 25.98
CA ASP A 659 22.78 26.54 27.30
C ASP A 659 22.99 25.01 27.33
N ALA A 660 23.26 24.39 26.18
CA ALA A 660 23.71 23.01 26.12
C ALA A 660 25.16 22.91 26.61
N ILE A 661 25.26 22.56 27.90
CA ILE A 661 26.44 22.02 28.61
C ILE A 661 27.33 23.07 29.29
N PHE A 662 27.01 23.35 30.57
CA PHE A 662 28.04 23.46 31.61
C PHE A 662 28.31 22.05 32.16
N LEU A 663 29.38 21.37 31.70
CA LEU A 663 29.89 20.18 32.38
C LEU A 663 30.62 20.62 33.65
N LYS A 664 29.90 20.69 34.79
CA LYS A 664 30.60 20.70 36.08
C LYS A 664 30.98 19.25 36.39
N PRO A 665 32.27 18.91 36.51
CA PRO A 665 32.66 17.57 36.94
C PRO A 665 32.19 17.37 38.39
N VAL A 666 31.20 16.50 38.58
CA VAL A 666 30.83 16.01 39.91
C VAL A 666 31.73 14.82 40.20
N ILE A 667 32.83 15.07 40.93
CA ILE A 667 33.68 13.99 41.45
C ILE A 667 33.12 13.58 42.80
N GLU A 668 32.26 12.57 42.84
CA GLU A 668 31.93 11.88 44.09
C GLU A 668 33.04 10.88 44.43
N ARG A 669 33.81 11.17 45.49
CA ARG A 669 34.70 10.18 46.12
C ARG A 669 33.90 9.41 47.18
N SER A 670 33.53 8.17 46.89
CA SER A 670 33.10 7.24 47.94
C SER A 670 34.32 6.55 48.55
N HIS A 671 34.63 6.88 49.79
CA HIS A 671 35.51 6.08 50.64
C HIS A 671 34.69 4.94 51.25
N SER A 672 34.83 3.70 50.74
CA SER A 672 34.92 2.47 51.55
C SER A 672 34.89 1.18 50.70
N SER A 673 35.98 0.42 50.85
CA SER A 673 36.16 -1.04 50.74
C SER A 673 35.48 -1.85 49.62
N LEU A 674 36.33 -2.25 48.67
CA LEU A 674 36.51 -3.61 48.10
C LEU A 674 35.30 -4.32 47.46
N SER A 675 35.47 -4.51 46.14
CA SER A 675 34.88 -5.50 45.22
C SER A 675 33.57 -5.13 44.47
N SER A 676 33.71 -5.11 43.14
CA SER A 676 32.74 -4.80 42.08
C SER A 676 32.43 -3.31 41.84
N VAL A 677 33.14 -2.72 40.88
CA VAL A 677 32.73 -1.50 40.21
C VAL A 677 31.68 -1.90 39.16
N ARG A 678 30.40 -1.78 39.50
CA ARG A 678 29.30 -1.76 38.52
C ARG A 678 29.02 -0.30 38.16
N SER A 679 29.49 0.15 37.01
CA SER A 679 29.09 1.43 36.42
C SER A 679 27.65 1.31 35.89
N ARG A 680 26.69 1.72 36.71
CA ARG A 680 25.29 1.85 36.28
C ARG A 680 25.13 3.22 35.63
N TRP A 681 25.22 3.28 34.29
CA TRP A 681 24.89 4.47 33.52
C TRP A 681 23.38 4.69 33.56
N ARG A 682 22.90 5.57 34.43
CA ARG A 682 21.55 6.14 34.32
C ARG A 682 21.64 7.35 33.40
N SER A 683 21.24 7.16 32.14
CA SER A 683 21.01 8.25 31.20
C SER A 683 19.71 8.96 31.60
N TYR A 684 19.81 10.12 32.23
CA TYR A 684 18.68 11.03 32.44
C TYR A 684 18.77 12.14 31.38
N LEU A 685 17.83 12.08 30.42
CA LEU A 685 17.26 13.20 29.65
C LEU A 685 18.20 14.16 28.90
N LEU A 686 18.35 13.89 27.59
CA LEU A 686 18.54 14.89 26.53
C LEU A 686 17.58 14.55 25.38
N THR A 687 16.28 14.68 25.62
CA THR A 687 15.23 14.40 24.62
C THR A 687 14.21 15.54 24.45
N ARG A 688 14.51 16.78 24.85
CA ARG A 688 13.53 17.87 24.70
C ARG A 688 13.86 19.04 23.77
N HIS A 689 15.08 19.21 23.25
CA HIS A 689 15.39 20.40 22.44
C HIS A 689 16.20 20.19 21.14
N CYS A 690 16.29 18.98 20.60
CA CYS A 690 16.87 18.75 19.28
C CYS A 690 15.84 18.10 18.36
N SER A 691 15.26 18.89 17.45
CA SER A 691 14.30 18.45 16.42
C SER A 691 14.99 17.81 15.20
N THR A 692 15.91 16.89 15.46
CA THR A 692 16.37 15.89 14.49
C THR A 692 16.21 14.53 15.16
N GLY A 693 15.22 13.77 14.70
CA GLY A 693 14.57 12.69 15.45
C GLY A 693 15.43 11.48 15.84
N PRO A 694 14.84 10.53 16.62
CA PRO A 694 15.54 9.40 17.19
C PRO A 694 15.37 8.15 16.33
N TYR A 695 16.08 8.02 15.20
CA TYR A 695 16.24 6.72 14.54
C TYR A 695 17.58 6.64 13.81
N ALA A 696 18.58 6.07 14.49
CA ALA A 696 19.69 5.39 13.85
C ALA A 696 19.75 3.97 14.39
N VAL A 697 18.73 3.18 14.05
CA VAL A 697 18.77 1.72 14.19
C VAL A 697 19.69 1.20 13.10
N LEU A 698 20.73 0.46 13.50
CA LEU A 698 21.58 -0.36 12.63
C LEU A 698 20.70 -1.38 11.88
N GLN A 699 20.19 -1.00 10.72
CA GLN A 699 19.63 -1.94 9.75
C GLN A 699 20.70 -2.35 8.73
N ARG A 700 20.94 -3.66 8.68
CA ARG A 700 21.79 -4.32 7.68
C ARG A 700 21.10 -4.21 6.32
N VAL A 701 21.50 -3.26 5.47
CA VAL A 701 21.11 -3.22 4.06
C VAL A 701 22.33 -2.89 3.21
N GLY A 702 22.60 -3.76 2.24
CA GLY A 702 23.72 -3.66 1.32
C GLY A 702 23.69 -2.40 0.46
N ARG A 703 24.89 -1.89 0.17
CA ARG A 703 25.25 -0.97 -0.94
C ARG A 703 24.18 0.05 -1.33
N ARG A 704 24.04 1.15 -0.58
CA ARG A 704 23.81 2.48 -1.18
C ARG A 704 24.56 3.55 -0.39
N ARG A 705 25.42 4.30 -1.08
CA ARG A 705 26.13 5.47 -0.56
C ARG A 705 25.12 6.57 -0.24
N ILE A 706 25.07 7.04 0.99
CA ILE A 706 24.52 8.36 1.33
C ILE A 706 25.71 9.33 1.34
N SER A 707 25.77 10.20 0.33
CA SER A 707 26.80 11.23 0.19
C SER A 707 26.34 12.51 0.87
N CYS A 708 26.97 12.89 1.98
CA CYS A 708 27.06 14.28 2.39
C CYS A 708 28.49 14.75 2.12
N CYS A 709 28.65 15.81 1.33
CA CYS A 709 29.90 16.41 0.83
C CYS A 709 30.72 15.55 -0.15
N SER A 710 30.44 15.66 -1.45
CA SER A 710 31.45 15.39 -2.49
C SER A 710 32.12 16.71 -2.91
N MET A 711 33.35 16.95 -2.46
CA MET A 711 34.28 17.80 -3.22
C MET A 711 34.81 16.97 -4.40
N ARG A 712 34.46 17.35 -5.63
CA ARG A 712 35.09 16.82 -6.84
C ARG A 712 36.48 17.44 -6.97
N HIS A 713 37.53 16.67 -6.73
CA HIS A 713 38.83 16.94 -7.33
C HIS A 713 38.85 16.36 -8.76
N ARG A 714 39.06 17.24 -9.74
CA ARG A 714 39.65 16.90 -11.04
C ARG A 714 41.16 17.03 -10.87
N ASP A 715 41.90 16.01 -11.30
CA ASP A 715 43.27 16.06 -11.84
C ASP A 715 43.44 14.72 -12.61
N SER A 716 43.36 14.67 -13.94
CA SER A 716 44.43 14.85 -14.93
C SER A 716 45.68 13.98 -14.70
N GLY A 717 45.78 12.91 -15.51
CA GLY A 717 46.96 12.20 -16.04
C GLY A 717 48.25 12.10 -15.21
N THR A 718 48.67 10.86 -14.88
CA THR A 718 49.56 10.02 -15.70
C THR A 718 49.47 8.58 -15.23
#